data_AF-A0A3A5RTJ1-F1
#
_entry.id   AF-A0A3A5RTJ1-F1
#
_cell.length_a   1.000
_cell.length_b   1.000
_cell.length_c   1.000
_cell.angle_alpha   90.00
_cell.angle_beta   90.00
_cell.angle_gamma   90.00
#
_symmetry.space_group_name_H-M   'P 1'
#
loop_
_entity.id
_entity.type
_entity.pdbx_description
1 polymer ?
#
loop_
_entity_poly.entity_id
_entity_poly.type
_entity_poly.pdbx_seq_one_letter_code
_entity_poly.pdbx_strand_id
1 'polypeptide(L)'
;MVKRFLISCGIAFAALTAKATPDDSIKVVKGQVSDYYITVTQDRIVKGHVLDTNRQPLTGATVMFFASPMHNTTAHDGSFAIKGAKNDVHLYVYYPGKKIVNRILALDETDIEVVMEEEVHKATAIRRPAQATRWYDPQAPLSRTFCNPMNISYNFEPFNNNVRPNGSFRSSADPMAVEYKGEYFLFSTNQGGFHYSKNLVDWDFVPAGFQRKPTDDDQCAPAAYVSGDTLFYTGSTYEGLAVWYSTHPKTGRFKRAIEKNVLPTWDPCMFLDDDGRLYMYYGSSNEYPLKAVELDRNDFYPISKIHDVMMLRPEEHGWERFGMNNDDEVTLRPFTEGAYMTKHNGKYYFQYGAPGTEFKVYADGVYVSDSPLGPFVYQKHNPMCYKPGGYVQGAGHGGTFCDVKGNYWHVATCMLSLKYKFERRIGLYPVAFDKDGVMYSSTAFGDYPNWAAPMDVKNPAERFTGWMLLSYGKPVEVSSTDSIHAASNLTDESMRTYWAARSGNPGEWAGIDLGSTKNVRAVQLNFYDHKAVQYNRAMDIYHQYRIFASEDGKEWTLVIDKSDSDKDCPHDYIELNEPLRARYLKYENVHMPTGNVALSGFRVFGNGDGDVPQAVKGLTVKRDRKDRRNALISWQPEASAYGYNIYYGTAEGKMYNAITVLGQTEYDFRGLDADTDYYFTIEALNENGRSPLCKTTKN
;
A
#
# COMPACT_ATOMS: atom_id res chain seq x y z
N MET A 1 12.92 -43.10 -0.75
CA MET A 1 12.11 -43.92 -1.68
C MET A 1 10.89 -43.08 -2.07
N VAL A 2 10.87 -42.61 -3.31
CA VAL A 2 10.03 -41.53 -3.83
C VAL A 2 8.59 -41.99 -4.02
N LYS A 3 7.63 -41.43 -3.28
CA LYS A 3 6.20 -41.46 -3.66
C LYS A 3 5.92 -40.19 -4.48
N ARG A 4 5.90 -40.37 -5.80
CA ARG A 4 5.44 -39.36 -6.77
C ARG A 4 3.97 -39.05 -6.52
N PHE A 5 3.67 -37.86 -6.02
CA PHE A 5 2.35 -37.25 -6.20
C PHE A 5 2.26 -36.75 -7.65
N LEU A 6 1.64 -37.57 -8.52
CA LEU A 6 1.07 -37.12 -9.78
C LEU A 6 -0.24 -36.40 -9.46
N ILE A 7 -0.19 -35.09 -9.25
CA ILE A 7 -1.37 -34.22 -9.32
C ILE A 7 -1.15 -33.24 -10.48
N SER A 8 -1.39 -33.73 -11.69
CA SER A 8 -1.79 -32.91 -12.83
C SER A 8 -2.37 -33.88 -13.86
N CYS A 9 -3.70 -33.97 -13.93
CA CYS A 9 -4.49 -34.42 -15.09
C CYS A 9 -5.98 -34.64 -14.75
N GLY A 10 -6.36 -34.76 -13.47
CA GLY A 10 -7.76 -35.04 -13.10
C GLY A 10 -8.77 -33.95 -13.49
N ILE A 11 -8.37 -32.68 -13.45
CA ILE A 11 -9.29 -31.55 -13.73
C ILE A 11 -9.55 -31.38 -15.24
N ALA A 12 -8.53 -31.58 -16.08
CA ALA A 12 -8.71 -31.59 -17.53
C ALA A 12 -9.53 -32.81 -17.97
N PHE A 13 -9.26 -33.99 -17.40
CA PHE A 13 -9.99 -35.22 -17.71
C PHE A 13 -11.47 -35.13 -17.31
N ALA A 14 -11.78 -34.67 -16.09
CA ALA A 14 -13.17 -34.54 -15.62
C ALA A 14 -13.97 -33.50 -16.42
N ALA A 15 -13.35 -32.40 -16.85
CA ALA A 15 -14.00 -31.39 -17.68
C ALA A 15 -14.23 -31.86 -19.14
N LEU A 16 -13.34 -32.70 -19.67
CA LEU A 16 -13.46 -33.31 -21.00
C LEU A 16 -14.45 -34.49 -21.01
N THR A 17 -14.47 -35.34 -19.97
CA THR A 17 -15.43 -36.45 -19.85
C THR A 17 -16.84 -35.98 -19.51
N ALA A 18 -17.00 -34.89 -18.76
CA ALA A 18 -18.32 -34.30 -18.48
C ALA A 18 -19.00 -33.68 -19.72
N LYS A 19 -18.25 -33.47 -20.81
CA LYS A 19 -18.76 -32.96 -22.10
C LYS A 19 -18.82 -34.03 -23.20
N ALA A 20 -18.39 -35.27 -22.93
CA ALA A 20 -18.33 -36.31 -23.94
C ALA A 20 -19.66 -37.08 -24.03
N THR A 21 -20.16 -37.25 -25.26
CA THR A 21 -21.31 -38.13 -25.57
C THR A 21 -20.88 -39.60 -25.70
N PRO A 22 -21.79 -40.59 -25.57
CA PRO A 22 -21.44 -42.02 -25.59
C PRO A 22 -20.70 -42.51 -26.86
N ASP A 23 -20.75 -41.74 -27.96
CA ASP A 23 -20.13 -42.07 -29.25
C ASP A 23 -18.74 -41.41 -29.46
N ASP A 24 -18.18 -40.76 -28.44
CA ASP A 24 -16.95 -39.98 -28.56
C ASP A 24 -15.68 -40.83 -28.44
N SER A 25 -14.73 -40.68 -29.38
CA SER A 25 -13.40 -41.28 -29.26
C SER A 25 -12.39 -40.27 -28.68
N ILE A 26 -11.61 -40.66 -27.67
CA ILE A 26 -10.58 -39.78 -27.07
C ILE A 26 -9.21 -40.15 -27.67
N LYS A 27 -8.58 -39.21 -28.38
CA LYS A 27 -7.21 -39.37 -28.87
C LYS A 27 -6.22 -38.87 -27.84
N VAL A 28 -5.37 -39.76 -27.33
CA VAL A 28 -4.30 -39.43 -26.39
C VAL A 28 -3.04 -39.08 -27.17
N VAL A 29 -2.60 -37.84 -27.08
CA VAL A 29 -1.29 -37.41 -27.59
C VAL A 29 -0.32 -37.48 -26.43
N LYS A 30 0.67 -38.37 -26.52
CA LYS A 30 1.66 -38.53 -25.46
C LYS A 30 2.63 -37.34 -25.46
N GLY A 31 2.64 -36.59 -24.38
CA GLY A 31 3.65 -35.57 -24.11
C GLY A 31 4.70 -36.09 -23.14
N GLN A 32 5.86 -35.43 -23.09
CA GLN A 32 6.97 -35.84 -22.23
C GLN A 32 6.71 -35.58 -20.73
N VAL A 33 5.82 -34.64 -20.40
CA VAL A 33 5.47 -34.24 -19.02
C VAL A 33 4.00 -34.53 -18.69
N SER A 34 3.10 -34.44 -19.69
CA SER A 34 1.69 -34.78 -19.57
C SER A 34 1.14 -35.26 -20.91
N ASP A 35 0.26 -36.25 -20.89
CA ASP A 35 -0.57 -36.59 -22.05
C ASP A 35 -1.61 -35.47 -22.27
N TYR A 36 -1.88 -35.12 -23.52
CA TYR A 36 -2.99 -34.23 -23.88
C TYR A 36 -4.09 -35.02 -24.59
N TYR A 37 -5.33 -34.75 -24.22
CA TYR A 37 -6.50 -35.52 -24.65
C TYR A 37 -7.33 -34.67 -25.60
N ILE A 38 -7.55 -35.19 -26.81
CA ILE A 38 -8.40 -34.56 -27.82
C ILE A 38 -9.67 -35.39 -27.91
N THR A 39 -10.83 -34.83 -27.55
CA THR A 39 -12.12 -35.48 -27.81
C THR A 39 -12.44 -35.39 -29.30
N VAL A 40 -12.44 -36.54 -29.97
CA VAL A 40 -12.76 -36.68 -31.40
C VAL A 40 -14.11 -37.37 -31.51
N THR A 41 -15.14 -36.57 -31.67
CA THR A 41 -16.54 -37.05 -31.78
C THR A 41 -16.99 -37.07 -33.24
N GLN A 42 -16.48 -36.12 -34.03
CA GLN A 42 -16.74 -35.94 -35.45
C GLN A 42 -15.52 -35.25 -36.07
N ASP A 43 -15.04 -35.79 -37.18
CA ASP A 43 -14.01 -35.16 -38.01
C ASP A 43 -14.68 -34.23 -39.02
N ARG A 44 -14.05 -33.08 -39.26
CA ARG A 44 -14.36 -32.21 -40.39
C ARG A 44 -13.10 -31.91 -41.18
N ILE A 45 -13.28 -31.63 -42.46
CA ILE A 45 -12.23 -31.05 -43.28
C ILE A 45 -12.66 -29.62 -43.53
N VAL A 46 -11.91 -28.67 -42.97
CA VAL A 46 -12.06 -27.26 -43.29
C VAL A 46 -11.18 -26.99 -44.50
N LYS A 47 -11.80 -26.58 -45.58
CA LYS A 47 -11.15 -26.13 -46.81
C LYS A 47 -11.34 -24.64 -46.95
N GLY A 48 -10.56 -24.02 -47.81
CA GLY A 48 -10.67 -22.60 -47.99
C GLY A 48 -9.50 -22.01 -48.75
N HIS A 49 -9.48 -20.68 -48.80
CA HIS A 49 -8.41 -19.90 -49.41
C HIS A 49 -7.91 -18.85 -48.43
N VAL A 50 -6.60 -18.66 -48.41
CA VAL A 50 -5.96 -17.53 -47.73
C VAL A 50 -5.54 -16.52 -48.79
N LEU A 51 -6.02 -15.30 -48.66
CA LEU A 51 -5.84 -14.21 -49.61
C LEU A 51 -5.20 -13.00 -48.93
N ASP A 52 -4.58 -12.11 -49.71
CA ASP A 52 -4.20 -10.79 -49.25
C ASP A 52 -5.37 -9.78 -49.39
N THR A 53 -5.14 -8.54 -48.95
CA THR A 53 -6.14 -7.45 -49.03
C THR A 53 -6.54 -7.05 -50.46
N ASN A 54 -5.74 -7.41 -51.47
CA ASN A 54 -6.04 -7.24 -52.89
C ASN A 54 -6.74 -8.47 -53.49
N ARG A 55 -7.13 -9.43 -52.66
CA ARG A 55 -7.70 -10.74 -53.02
C ARG A 55 -6.79 -11.60 -53.90
N GLN A 56 -5.47 -11.41 -53.81
CA GLN A 56 -4.52 -12.33 -54.42
C GLN A 56 -4.23 -13.50 -53.48
N PRO A 57 -4.08 -14.73 -54.00
CA PRO A 57 -3.80 -15.88 -53.14
C PRO A 57 -2.45 -15.81 -52.44
N LEU A 58 -2.42 -16.17 -51.16
CA LEU A 58 -1.20 -16.25 -50.37
C LEU A 58 -0.69 -17.70 -50.36
N THR A 59 0.33 -17.97 -51.16
CA THR A 59 1.02 -19.27 -51.21
C THR A 59 1.94 -19.43 -50.00
N GLY A 60 1.83 -20.52 -49.24
CA GLY A 60 2.73 -20.77 -48.11
C GLY A 60 2.22 -20.29 -46.74
N ALA A 61 0.98 -19.79 -46.65
CA ALA A 61 0.35 -19.46 -45.38
C ALA A 61 0.12 -20.71 -44.54
N THR A 62 0.48 -20.64 -43.26
CA THR A 62 0.25 -21.72 -42.31
C THR A 62 -1.14 -21.56 -41.71
N VAL A 63 -2.01 -22.52 -41.99
CA VAL A 63 -3.33 -22.65 -41.38
C VAL A 63 -3.24 -23.74 -40.31
N MET A 64 -3.68 -23.45 -39.09
CA MET A 64 -3.55 -24.37 -37.95
C MET A 64 -4.71 -24.25 -36.98
N PHE A 65 -4.96 -25.30 -36.22
CA PHE A 65 -5.87 -25.23 -35.07
C PHE A 65 -5.05 -25.01 -33.80
N PHE A 66 -5.41 -24.05 -32.96
CA PHE A 66 -4.56 -23.64 -31.82
C PHE A 66 -4.28 -24.75 -30.80
N ALA A 67 -5.32 -25.54 -30.50
CA ALA A 67 -5.26 -26.58 -29.47
C ALA A 67 -4.85 -27.96 -30.02
N SER A 68 -4.61 -28.07 -31.34
CA SER A 68 -4.26 -29.32 -32.03
C SER A 68 -2.96 -29.14 -32.80
N PRO A 69 -2.08 -30.16 -32.88
CA PRO A 69 -0.82 -30.04 -33.65
C PRO A 69 -1.03 -30.03 -35.17
N MET A 70 -2.30 -30.01 -35.62
CA MET A 70 -2.66 -30.04 -37.03
C MET A 70 -2.40 -28.68 -37.66
N HIS A 71 -1.61 -28.67 -38.73
CA HIS A 71 -1.42 -27.52 -39.59
C HIS A 71 -1.39 -27.96 -41.06
N ASN A 72 -1.71 -27.03 -41.94
CA ASN A 72 -1.59 -27.16 -43.38
C ASN A 72 -0.96 -25.88 -43.93
N THR A 73 -0.19 -26.00 -45.00
CA THR A 73 0.39 -24.87 -45.71
C THR A 73 -0.37 -24.68 -47.01
N THR A 74 -0.79 -23.45 -47.29
CA THR A 74 -1.58 -23.16 -48.50
C THR A 74 -0.79 -23.45 -49.78
N ALA A 75 -1.51 -23.95 -50.79
CA ALA A 75 -0.96 -24.21 -52.12
C ALA A 75 -0.74 -22.90 -52.92
N HIS A 76 -0.26 -23.04 -54.16
CA HIS A 76 0.05 -21.91 -55.06
C HIS A 76 -1.14 -20.98 -55.34
N ASP A 77 -2.36 -21.52 -55.29
CA ASP A 77 -3.62 -20.81 -55.47
C ASP A 77 -4.21 -20.34 -54.13
N GLY A 78 -3.43 -20.38 -53.04
CA GLY A 78 -3.84 -20.00 -51.69
C GLY A 78 -4.79 -20.99 -51.01
N SER A 79 -5.11 -22.11 -51.66
CA SER A 79 -6.03 -23.09 -51.11
C SER A 79 -5.41 -23.89 -49.96
N PHE A 80 -6.21 -24.25 -48.96
CA PHE A 80 -5.83 -25.17 -47.90
C PHE A 80 -6.92 -26.22 -47.67
N ALA A 81 -6.52 -27.33 -47.05
CA ALA A 81 -7.43 -28.32 -46.50
C ALA A 81 -6.83 -28.88 -45.21
N ILE A 82 -7.47 -28.57 -44.09
CA ILE A 82 -7.03 -29.01 -42.77
C ILE A 82 -8.11 -29.86 -42.10
N LYS A 83 -7.70 -31.00 -41.58
CA LYS A 83 -8.57 -31.89 -40.82
C LYS A 83 -8.62 -31.42 -39.36
N GLY A 84 -9.82 -31.15 -38.86
CA GLY A 84 -10.06 -30.73 -37.48
C GLY A 84 -11.12 -31.58 -36.80
N ALA A 85 -11.10 -31.59 -35.47
CA ALA A 85 -12.12 -32.21 -34.64
C ALA A 85 -13.20 -31.20 -34.23
N LYS A 86 -14.27 -31.68 -33.59
CA LYS A 86 -15.37 -30.84 -33.07
C LYS A 86 -14.92 -29.67 -32.19
N ASN A 87 -13.86 -29.86 -31.40
CA ASN A 87 -13.35 -28.84 -30.46
C ASN A 87 -12.31 -27.90 -31.09
N ASP A 88 -11.91 -28.14 -32.35
CA ASP A 88 -11.01 -27.27 -33.10
C ASP A 88 -11.78 -26.05 -33.63
N VAL A 89 -12.25 -25.19 -32.72
CA VAL A 89 -13.08 -24.03 -33.03
C VAL A 89 -12.26 -22.80 -33.41
N HIS A 90 -10.98 -22.75 -33.07
CA HIS A 90 -10.10 -21.61 -33.40
C HIS A 90 -9.17 -21.95 -34.56
N LEU A 91 -9.49 -21.45 -35.76
CA LEU A 91 -8.63 -21.52 -36.94
C LEU A 91 -7.67 -20.33 -36.93
N TYR A 92 -6.39 -20.62 -36.77
CA TYR A 92 -5.33 -19.64 -36.85
C TYR A 92 -4.68 -19.65 -38.24
N VAL A 93 -4.48 -18.47 -38.81
CA VAL A 93 -3.75 -18.32 -40.08
C VAL A 93 -2.58 -17.38 -39.86
N TYR A 94 -1.39 -17.86 -40.22
CA TYR A 94 -0.13 -17.13 -40.14
C TYR A 94 0.53 -17.05 -41.51
N TYR A 95 0.99 -15.85 -41.85
CA TYR A 95 1.84 -15.58 -43.01
C TYR A 95 2.83 -14.48 -42.62
N PRO A 96 4.13 -14.58 -42.96
CA PRO A 96 5.10 -13.55 -42.63
C PRO A 96 4.68 -12.14 -43.08
N GLY A 97 4.78 -11.16 -42.18
CA GLY A 97 4.37 -9.77 -42.44
C GLY A 97 2.86 -9.51 -42.35
N LYS A 98 2.03 -10.54 -42.15
CA LYS A 98 0.58 -10.40 -42.02
C LYS A 98 0.10 -10.62 -40.59
N LYS A 99 -1.04 -10.00 -40.25
CA LYS A 99 -1.67 -10.14 -38.95
C LYS A 99 -2.14 -11.57 -38.74
N ILE A 100 -1.78 -12.17 -37.60
CA ILE A 100 -2.28 -13.50 -37.24
C ILE A 100 -3.80 -13.41 -37.08
N VAL A 101 -4.51 -14.17 -37.91
CA VAL A 101 -5.97 -14.26 -37.83
C VAL A 101 -6.32 -15.38 -36.86
N ASN A 102 -7.21 -15.13 -35.91
CA ASN A 102 -7.89 -16.16 -35.11
C ASN A 102 -9.38 -16.10 -35.45
N ARG A 103 -9.86 -17.04 -36.27
CA ARG A 103 -11.28 -17.14 -36.64
C ARG A 103 -11.94 -18.25 -35.81
N ILE A 104 -13.01 -17.89 -35.11
CA ILE A 104 -13.87 -18.86 -34.43
C ILE A 104 -14.81 -19.47 -35.48
N LEU A 105 -14.80 -20.79 -35.61
CA LEU A 105 -15.59 -21.55 -36.58
C LEU A 105 -16.72 -22.33 -35.91
N ALA A 106 -17.95 -22.23 -36.43
CA ALA A 106 -19.01 -23.19 -36.16
C ALA A 106 -18.67 -24.55 -36.80
N LEU A 107 -19.20 -25.66 -36.27
CA LEU A 107 -18.81 -27.02 -36.66
C LEU A 107 -19.05 -27.32 -38.15
N ASP A 108 -20.16 -26.80 -38.68
CA ASP A 108 -20.64 -26.95 -40.06
C ASP A 108 -19.98 -26.01 -41.06
N GLU A 109 -19.23 -25.00 -40.61
CA GLU A 109 -18.41 -24.17 -41.50
C GLU A 109 -17.18 -24.95 -41.99
N THR A 110 -17.20 -25.37 -43.25
CA THR A 110 -16.13 -26.15 -43.89
C THR A 110 -15.48 -25.48 -45.10
N ASP A 111 -15.96 -24.32 -45.54
CA ASP A 111 -15.38 -23.55 -46.65
C ASP A 111 -15.13 -22.10 -46.20
N ILE A 112 -13.85 -21.73 -46.10
CA ILE A 112 -13.40 -20.54 -45.37
C ILE A 112 -12.50 -19.69 -46.26
N GLU A 113 -12.94 -18.46 -46.54
CA GLU A 113 -12.05 -17.41 -47.03
C GLU A 113 -11.43 -16.68 -45.83
N VAL A 114 -10.10 -16.52 -45.83
CA VAL A 114 -9.36 -15.70 -44.87
C VAL A 114 -8.57 -14.65 -45.62
N VAL A 115 -8.95 -13.38 -45.44
CA VAL A 115 -8.20 -12.23 -45.96
C VAL A 115 -7.22 -11.77 -44.89
N MET A 116 -5.92 -11.81 -45.20
CA MET A 116 -4.85 -11.43 -44.29
C MET A 116 -4.44 -9.97 -44.50
N GLU A 117 -4.67 -9.17 -43.46
CA GLU A 117 -4.21 -7.78 -43.37
C GLU A 117 -2.70 -7.71 -43.08
N GLU A 118 -2.06 -6.62 -43.47
CA GLU A 118 -0.66 -6.33 -43.09
C GLU A 118 -0.54 -6.21 -41.56
N GLU A 119 0.51 -6.80 -40.99
CA GLU A 119 0.85 -6.59 -39.58
C GLU A 119 1.79 -5.40 -39.45
N VAL A 120 1.36 -4.40 -38.68
CA VAL A 120 2.27 -3.34 -38.23
C VAL A 120 2.93 -3.81 -36.95
N HIS A 121 4.10 -4.43 -37.08
CA HIS A 121 4.90 -4.84 -35.93
C HIS A 121 5.24 -3.61 -35.07
N LYS A 122 4.78 -3.60 -33.82
CA LYS A 122 5.32 -2.67 -32.83
C LYS A 122 6.74 -3.11 -32.51
N ALA A 123 7.72 -2.25 -32.76
CA ALA A 123 9.09 -2.51 -32.35
C ALA A 123 9.12 -2.80 -30.84
N THR A 124 9.79 -3.88 -30.44
CA THR A 124 10.09 -4.10 -29.02
C THR A 124 10.86 -2.89 -28.52
N ALA A 125 10.38 -2.27 -27.43
CA ALA A 125 11.05 -1.11 -26.86
C ALA A 125 12.50 -1.49 -26.51
N ILE A 126 13.47 -0.82 -27.12
CA ILE A 126 14.88 -0.98 -26.76
C ILE A 126 15.06 -0.31 -25.39
N ARG A 127 15.36 -1.10 -24.36
CA ARG A 127 15.71 -0.55 -23.04
C ARG A 127 16.99 0.28 -23.16
N ARG A 128 16.95 1.49 -22.61
CA ARG A 128 18.09 2.38 -22.48
C ARG A 128 18.24 2.71 -21.00
N PRO A 129 19.47 2.75 -20.47
CA PRO A 129 19.69 3.18 -19.10
C PRO A 129 19.05 4.55 -18.85
N ALA A 130 18.44 4.69 -17.68
CA ALA A 130 17.91 5.97 -17.23
C ALA A 130 19.00 7.05 -17.21
N GLN A 131 18.67 8.24 -17.70
CA GLN A 131 19.58 9.37 -17.72
C GLN A 131 19.65 10.04 -16.33
N ALA A 132 20.85 10.10 -15.75
CA ALA A 132 21.09 10.97 -14.60
C ALA A 132 20.95 12.44 -15.02
N THR A 133 20.25 13.22 -14.20
CA THR A 133 20.09 14.66 -14.36
C THR A 133 20.76 15.38 -13.19
N ARG A 134 20.78 16.71 -13.23
CA ARG A 134 21.26 17.52 -12.11
C ARG A 134 20.41 17.31 -10.83
N TRP A 135 19.12 17.00 -10.98
CA TRP A 135 18.17 16.89 -9.86
C TRP A 135 17.92 15.47 -9.38
N TYR A 136 18.21 14.47 -10.22
CA TYR A 136 17.93 13.07 -9.93
C TYR A 136 19.02 12.18 -10.52
N ASP A 137 19.56 11.31 -9.68
CA ASP A 137 20.48 10.25 -10.12
C ASP A 137 19.90 8.90 -9.67
N PRO A 138 19.59 7.97 -10.58
CA PRO A 138 19.06 6.66 -10.24
C PRO A 138 20.01 5.80 -9.40
N GLN A 139 21.30 6.16 -9.34
CA GLN A 139 22.34 5.52 -8.54
C GLN A 139 22.76 6.35 -7.32
N ALA A 140 22.03 7.45 -7.02
CA ALA A 140 22.28 8.31 -5.88
C ALA A 140 22.28 7.54 -4.55
N PRO A 141 22.96 8.06 -3.51
CA PRO A 141 22.88 7.51 -2.17
C PRO A 141 21.44 7.53 -1.62
N LEU A 142 21.25 6.76 -0.55
CA LEU A 142 19.98 6.64 0.17
C LEU A 142 19.34 7.99 0.53
N SER A 143 18.02 8.07 0.38
CA SER A 143 17.21 9.26 0.62
C SER A 143 17.34 9.75 2.07
N ARG A 144 17.29 11.08 2.28
CA ARG A 144 17.41 11.69 3.62
C ARG A 144 16.07 12.14 4.18
N THR A 145 15.09 12.28 3.30
CA THR A 145 13.73 12.68 3.62
C THR A 145 12.73 11.61 3.22
N PHE A 146 11.57 11.60 3.85
CA PHE A 146 10.46 10.70 3.52
C PHE A 146 9.13 11.44 3.61
N CYS A 147 8.08 10.85 3.03
CA CYS A 147 6.71 11.36 3.09
C CYS A 147 5.76 10.16 3.14
N ASN A 148 4.72 10.22 3.98
CA ASN A 148 3.69 9.18 3.99
C ASN A 148 2.69 9.37 2.82
N PRO A 149 2.06 8.29 2.33
CA PRO A 149 2.22 6.90 2.78
C PRO A 149 3.59 6.34 2.37
N MET A 150 4.10 5.37 3.13
CA MET A 150 5.42 4.80 2.86
C MET A 150 5.47 4.16 1.47
N ASN A 151 6.56 4.43 0.73
CA ASN A 151 6.83 3.81 -0.56
C ASN A 151 7.45 2.42 -0.40
N ILE A 152 6.60 1.43 -0.12
CA ILE A 152 6.98 0.02 -0.12
C ILE A 152 6.29 -0.69 -1.30
N SER A 153 6.85 -1.80 -1.75
CA SER A 153 6.18 -2.66 -2.74
C SER A 153 5.01 -3.38 -2.07
N TYR A 154 3.82 -2.79 -2.08
CA TYR A 154 2.61 -3.41 -1.52
C TYR A 154 2.18 -4.61 -2.35
N ASN A 155 1.74 -5.67 -1.67
CA ASN A 155 1.17 -6.84 -2.34
C ASN A 155 -0.24 -6.56 -2.89
N PHE A 156 -0.61 -7.18 -4.02
CA PHE A 156 -2.00 -7.28 -4.45
C PHE A 156 -2.76 -8.28 -3.59
N GLU A 157 -4.00 -7.95 -3.24
CA GLU A 157 -4.86 -8.85 -2.50
C GLU A 157 -5.10 -10.19 -3.25
N PRO A 158 -5.24 -11.31 -2.53
CA PRO A 158 -5.57 -12.61 -3.12
C PRO A 158 -6.92 -12.60 -3.85
N PHE A 159 -7.07 -13.44 -4.88
CA PHE A 159 -8.30 -13.53 -5.66
C PHE A 159 -9.45 -14.20 -4.87
N ASN A 160 -10.14 -13.41 -4.05
CA ASN A 160 -11.18 -13.85 -3.12
C ASN A 160 -12.45 -12.99 -3.25
N ASN A 161 -13.42 -13.17 -2.34
CA ASN A 161 -14.70 -12.44 -2.37
C ASN A 161 -14.55 -10.94 -2.04
N ASN A 162 -13.46 -10.50 -1.43
CA ASN A 162 -13.21 -9.08 -1.20
C ASN A 162 -12.83 -8.37 -2.52
N VAL A 163 -12.08 -9.08 -3.37
CA VAL A 163 -11.53 -8.58 -4.64
C VAL A 163 -12.48 -8.78 -5.83
N ARG A 164 -13.16 -9.94 -5.93
CA ARG A 164 -14.04 -10.27 -7.07
C ARG A 164 -15.07 -9.19 -7.44
N PRO A 165 -15.85 -8.62 -6.49
CA PRO A 165 -16.83 -7.59 -6.83
C PRO A 165 -16.21 -6.20 -7.02
N ASN A 166 -15.02 -5.94 -6.49
CA ASN A 166 -14.45 -4.59 -6.36
C ASN A 166 -13.21 -4.35 -7.25
N GLY A 167 -12.76 -5.37 -7.99
CA GLY A 167 -11.55 -5.36 -8.81
C GLY A 167 -10.28 -5.56 -7.99
N SER A 168 -9.14 -5.79 -8.65
CA SER A 168 -7.87 -6.00 -7.96
C SER A 168 -7.27 -4.71 -7.41
N PHE A 169 -6.62 -4.78 -6.24
CA PHE A 169 -5.93 -3.66 -5.59
C PHE A 169 -4.82 -4.14 -4.68
N ARG A 170 -3.85 -3.27 -4.44
CA ARG A 170 -2.78 -3.45 -3.46
C ARG A 170 -3.20 -2.98 -2.09
N SER A 171 -2.73 -3.68 -1.06
CA SER A 171 -3.02 -3.36 0.33
C SER A 171 -1.95 -3.93 1.26
N SER A 172 -1.73 -3.26 2.38
CA SER A 172 -1.02 -3.82 3.53
C SER A 172 -1.45 -3.08 4.79
N ALA A 173 -1.27 -3.73 5.93
CA ALA A 173 -1.68 -3.25 7.23
C ALA A 173 -0.91 -3.97 8.33
N ASP A 174 -1.22 -3.60 9.56
CA ASP A 174 -0.78 -4.24 10.78
C ASP A 174 0.77 -4.33 10.82
N PRO A 175 1.49 -3.23 10.50
CA PRO A 175 2.93 -3.25 10.37
C PRO A 175 3.59 -3.37 11.73
N MET A 176 4.72 -4.07 11.76
CA MET A 176 5.66 -4.00 12.85
C MET A 176 7.09 -4.00 12.31
N ALA A 177 7.97 -3.28 12.99
CA ALA A 177 9.37 -3.19 12.60
C ALA A 177 10.30 -3.50 13.78
N VAL A 178 11.50 -4.00 13.45
CA VAL A 178 12.59 -4.25 14.41
C VAL A 178 13.91 -3.83 13.80
N GLU A 179 14.83 -3.35 14.64
CA GLU A 179 16.24 -3.25 14.29
C GLU A 179 16.88 -4.63 14.43
N TYR A 180 17.67 -5.04 13.43
CA TYR A 180 18.43 -6.26 13.43
C TYR A 180 19.73 -6.11 12.65
N LYS A 181 20.87 -6.18 13.37
CA LYS A 181 22.24 -6.12 12.80
C LYS A 181 22.51 -4.83 12.00
N GLY A 182 22.05 -3.70 12.50
CA GLY A 182 22.23 -2.36 11.94
C GLY A 182 21.28 -2.01 10.81
N GLU A 183 20.26 -2.83 10.54
CA GLU A 183 19.25 -2.63 9.51
C GLU A 183 17.85 -2.77 10.11
N TYR A 184 16.84 -2.25 9.43
CA TYR A 184 15.45 -2.27 9.87
C TYR A 184 14.68 -3.29 9.05
N PHE A 185 13.90 -4.14 9.71
CA PHE A 185 13.05 -5.15 9.09
C PHE A 185 11.60 -4.82 9.39
N LEU A 186 10.78 -4.66 8.34
CA LEU A 186 9.36 -4.33 8.41
C LEU A 186 8.55 -5.53 7.93
N PHE A 187 7.72 -6.05 8.82
CA PHE A 187 6.76 -7.11 8.55
C PHE A 187 5.35 -6.51 8.55
N SER A 188 4.50 -6.93 7.62
CA SER A 188 3.12 -6.46 7.55
C SER A 188 2.22 -7.48 6.88
N THR A 189 0.91 -7.32 7.05
CA THR A 189 -0.12 -8.27 6.61
C THR A 189 -0.03 -8.56 5.10
N ASN A 190 -0.11 -9.85 4.76
CA ASN A 190 -0.29 -10.39 3.41
C ASN A 190 0.79 -9.97 2.40
N GLN A 191 2.06 -9.86 2.80
CA GLN A 191 3.11 -9.40 1.88
C GLN A 191 3.86 -10.49 1.12
N GLY A 192 3.80 -11.78 1.49
CA GLY A 192 4.59 -12.84 0.83
C GLY A 192 6.07 -12.80 1.22
N GLY A 193 6.40 -12.20 2.37
CA GLY A 193 7.75 -11.83 2.77
C GLY A 193 7.78 -10.60 3.66
N PHE A 194 8.88 -9.86 3.62
CA PHE A 194 9.07 -8.65 4.44
C PHE A 194 9.96 -7.64 3.73
N HIS A 195 9.87 -6.38 4.16
CA HIS A 195 10.72 -5.29 3.67
C HIS A 195 11.89 -5.07 4.61
N TYR A 196 13.02 -4.59 4.09
CA TYR A 196 14.14 -4.15 4.92
C TYR A 196 14.74 -2.85 4.39
N SER A 197 15.34 -2.07 5.28
CA SER A 197 15.91 -0.76 4.96
C SER A 197 17.14 -0.45 5.83
N LYS A 198 18.01 0.41 5.31
CA LYS A 198 19.14 0.99 6.07
C LYS A 198 18.86 2.39 6.62
N ASN A 199 17.82 3.06 6.13
CA ASN A 199 17.53 4.48 6.43
C ASN A 199 16.05 4.77 6.74
N LEU A 200 15.18 3.75 6.75
CA LEU A 200 13.72 3.84 6.89
C LEU A 200 12.98 4.48 5.71
N VAL A 201 13.66 4.75 4.60
CA VAL A 201 13.07 5.38 3.41
C VAL A 201 13.14 4.47 2.20
N ASP A 202 14.33 3.95 1.92
CA ASP A 202 14.56 3.08 0.79
C ASP A 202 14.40 1.64 1.28
N TRP A 203 13.33 0.99 0.81
CA TRP A 203 12.95 -0.35 1.22
C TRP A 203 13.16 -1.35 0.10
N ASP A 204 13.88 -2.41 0.41
CA ASP A 204 13.99 -3.60 -0.44
C ASP A 204 13.07 -4.69 0.10
N PHE A 205 12.67 -5.64 -0.75
CA PHE A 205 11.79 -6.74 -0.38
C PHE A 205 12.50 -8.09 -0.43
N VAL A 206 12.25 -8.93 0.57
CA VAL A 206 12.74 -10.31 0.63
C VAL A 206 11.52 -11.25 0.58
N PRO A 207 11.38 -12.06 -0.49
CA PRO A 207 10.37 -13.10 -0.53
C PRO A 207 10.62 -14.13 0.57
N ALA A 208 9.63 -14.35 1.41
CA ALA A 208 9.64 -15.36 2.46
C ALA A 208 8.20 -15.82 2.68
N GLY A 209 7.77 -16.86 1.96
CA GLY A 209 6.41 -17.38 2.08
C GLY A 209 6.23 -18.13 3.39
N PHE A 210 5.23 -17.76 4.17
CA PHE A 210 4.83 -18.45 5.40
C PHE A 210 3.46 -19.14 5.29
N GLN A 211 2.88 -19.09 4.09
CA GLN A 211 1.67 -19.81 3.70
C GLN A 211 1.80 -21.32 3.97
N ARG A 212 0.78 -21.93 4.58
CA ARG A 212 0.79 -23.36 4.96
C ARG A 212 0.01 -24.24 3.99
N LYS A 213 -1.06 -23.69 3.39
CA LYS A 213 -1.89 -24.34 2.36
C LYS A 213 -2.10 -23.40 1.19
N PRO A 214 -2.36 -23.91 -0.04
CA PRO A 214 -2.55 -23.07 -1.23
C PRO A 214 -3.67 -22.02 -1.14
N THR A 215 -4.61 -22.19 -0.22
CA THR A 215 -5.75 -21.29 -0.01
C THR A 215 -5.57 -20.34 1.18
N ASP A 216 -4.50 -20.49 1.96
CA ASP A 216 -4.23 -19.58 3.06
C ASP A 216 -3.72 -18.25 2.49
N ASP A 217 -4.08 -17.13 3.09
CA ASP A 217 -3.32 -15.91 2.85
C ASP A 217 -1.92 -16.05 3.49
N ASP A 218 -0.98 -15.17 3.13
CA ASP A 218 0.28 -15.08 3.89
C ASP A 218 0.01 -14.49 5.30
N GLN A 219 1.02 -14.27 6.14
CA GLN A 219 0.74 -13.92 7.54
C GLN A 219 -0.02 -12.60 7.70
N CYS A 220 -1.10 -12.67 8.46
CA CYS A 220 -1.84 -11.52 8.98
C CYS A 220 -1.21 -11.06 10.30
N ALA A 221 -1.19 -9.74 10.54
CA ALA A 221 -0.70 -9.06 11.74
C ALA A 221 0.51 -9.75 12.38
N PRO A 222 1.68 -9.68 11.73
CA PRO A 222 2.87 -10.40 12.18
C PRO A 222 3.47 -9.83 13.48
N ALA A 223 4.19 -10.67 14.21
CA ALA A 223 5.07 -10.29 15.31
C ALA A 223 6.48 -10.76 15.06
N ALA A 224 7.46 -9.92 15.37
CA ALA A 224 8.86 -10.30 15.39
C ALA A 224 9.57 -9.76 16.64
N TYR A 225 10.63 -10.44 17.06
CA TYR A 225 11.54 -9.94 18.09
C TYR A 225 12.95 -10.48 17.84
N VAL A 226 13.94 -9.81 18.42
CA VAL A 226 15.35 -10.20 18.30
C VAL A 226 15.86 -10.72 19.63
N SER A 227 16.54 -11.87 19.62
CA SER A 227 17.24 -12.44 20.77
C SER A 227 18.69 -12.72 20.37
N GLY A 228 19.61 -11.85 20.77
CA GLY A 228 21.01 -11.94 20.37
C GLY A 228 21.19 -11.77 18.86
N ASP A 229 21.73 -12.79 18.19
CA ASP A 229 21.98 -12.78 16.74
C ASP A 229 20.85 -13.41 15.91
N THR A 230 19.70 -13.67 16.52
CA THR A 230 18.60 -14.42 15.92
C THR A 230 17.32 -13.58 15.91
N LEU A 231 16.69 -13.49 14.74
CA LEU A 231 15.36 -12.89 14.54
C LEU A 231 14.30 -13.98 14.62
N PHE A 232 13.30 -13.77 15.48
CA PHE A 232 12.12 -14.61 15.63
C PHE A 232 10.90 -13.94 14.99
N TYR A 233 9.97 -14.75 14.49
CA TYR A 233 8.82 -14.29 13.74
C TYR A 233 7.63 -15.23 13.92
N THR A 234 6.41 -14.69 14.02
CA THR A 234 5.14 -15.43 14.00
C THR A 234 4.02 -14.52 13.51
N GLY A 235 2.83 -15.07 13.30
CA GLY A 235 1.70 -14.31 12.77
C GLY A 235 0.38 -14.66 13.42
N SER A 236 -0.70 -14.17 12.84
CA SER A 236 -1.97 -14.12 13.53
C SER A 236 -2.93 -15.26 13.24
N THR A 237 -3.22 -16.10 14.25
CA THR A 237 -4.37 -17.03 14.22
C THR A 237 -4.84 -17.39 15.63
N TYR A 238 -6.14 -17.68 15.78
CA TYR A 238 -6.67 -18.28 17.01
C TYR A 238 -6.25 -19.73 17.20
N GLU A 239 -6.02 -20.45 16.10
CA GLU A 239 -5.62 -21.86 16.17
C GLU A 239 -4.16 -22.03 16.56
N GLY A 240 -3.31 -21.01 16.45
CA GLY A 240 -1.87 -21.06 16.69
C GLY A 240 -1.04 -21.28 15.41
N LEU A 241 0.09 -20.57 15.30
CA LEU A 241 1.07 -20.68 14.20
C LEU A 241 2.41 -21.21 14.72
N ALA A 242 3.28 -21.63 13.80
CA ALA A 242 4.68 -21.87 14.14
C ALA A 242 5.34 -20.58 14.65
N VAL A 243 6.42 -20.74 15.41
CA VAL A 243 7.37 -19.65 15.63
C VAL A 243 8.57 -19.93 14.74
N TRP A 244 8.87 -19.01 13.85
CA TRP A 244 9.98 -19.07 12.94
C TRP A 244 11.19 -18.32 13.50
N TYR A 245 12.38 -18.70 13.08
CA TYR A 245 13.61 -17.98 13.38
C TYR A 245 14.61 -18.02 12.23
N SER A 246 15.47 -17.02 12.15
CA SER A 246 16.60 -16.98 11.23
C SER A 246 17.73 -16.11 11.76
N THR A 247 18.97 -16.56 11.54
CA THR A 247 20.17 -15.73 11.73
C THR A 247 20.57 -14.99 10.44
N HIS A 248 19.94 -15.34 9.31
CA HIS A 248 20.18 -14.79 7.97
C HIS A 248 18.84 -14.52 7.25
N PRO A 249 17.95 -13.67 7.80
CA PRO A 249 16.58 -13.49 7.31
C PRO A 249 16.52 -13.06 5.84
N LYS A 250 17.47 -12.25 5.35
CA LYS A 250 17.53 -11.79 3.95
C LYS A 250 17.71 -12.89 2.91
N THR A 251 17.97 -14.14 3.33
CA THR A 251 17.93 -15.31 2.42
C THR A 251 16.51 -15.77 2.10
N GLY A 252 15.49 -15.21 2.77
CA GLY A 252 14.09 -15.65 2.70
C GLY A 252 13.84 -16.98 3.43
N ARG A 253 14.87 -17.59 4.04
CA ARG A 253 14.78 -18.89 4.70
C ARG A 253 14.70 -18.76 6.20
N PHE A 254 13.60 -19.29 6.75
CA PHE A 254 13.35 -19.38 8.17
C PHE A 254 13.21 -20.84 8.59
N LYS A 255 13.70 -21.15 9.78
CA LYS A 255 13.51 -22.45 10.44
C LYS A 255 12.40 -22.31 11.47
N ARG A 256 11.74 -23.41 11.83
CA ARG A 256 10.72 -23.41 12.89
C ARG A 256 11.40 -23.71 14.22
N ALA A 257 11.25 -22.82 15.20
CA ALA A 257 11.63 -23.04 16.59
C ALA A 257 10.65 -24.02 17.24
N ILE A 258 9.36 -23.79 17.02
CA ILE A 258 8.27 -24.71 17.35
C ILE A 258 7.29 -24.78 16.18
N GLU A 259 6.56 -25.90 16.09
CA GLU A 259 5.58 -26.12 15.01
C GLU A 259 4.29 -25.33 15.20
N LYS A 260 3.93 -25.02 16.45
CA LYS A 260 2.65 -24.40 16.80
C LYS A 260 2.67 -23.79 18.20
N ASN A 261 2.28 -22.52 18.32
CA ASN A 261 2.05 -21.86 19.61
C ASN A 261 0.92 -22.54 20.40
N VAL A 262 1.09 -22.57 21.72
CA VAL A 262 0.17 -23.21 22.66
C VAL A 262 -1.07 -22.36 22.90
N LEU A 263 -0.87 -21.04 22.99
CA LEU A 263 -1.93 -20.07 23.15
C LEU A 263 -2.34 -19.46 21.79
N PRO A 264 -3.57 -18.92 21.68
CA PRO A 264 -3.96 -18.10 20.56
C PRO A 264 -2.97 -16.95 20.34
N THR A 265 -2.61 -16.70 19.09
CA THR A 265 -1.74 -15.59 18.72
C THR A 265 -2.47 -14.68 17.76
N TRP A 266 -3.63 -14.14 18.14
CA TRP A 266 -4.32 -13.16 17.30
C TRP A 266 -3.77 -11.76 17.59
N ASP A 267 -3.24 -11.08 16.58
CA ASP A 267 -2.48 -9.82 16.67
C ASP A 267 -1.43 -9.84 17.79
N PRO A 268 -0.46 -10.78 17.73
CA PRO A 268 0.50 -10.96 18.79
C PRO A 268 1.54 -9.83 18.81
N CYS A 269 2.07 -9.55 19.99
CA CYS A 269 3.38 -8.90 20.18
C CYS A 269 4.23 -9.78 21.08
N MET A 270 5.44 -10.06 20.63
CA MET A 270 6.45 -10.81 21.37
C MET A 270 7.47 -9.81 21.92
N PHE A 271 7.54 -9.69 23.24
CA PHE A 271 8.40 -8.73 23.92
C PHE A 271 9.43 -9.46 24.77
N LEU A 272 10.70 -9.38 24.36
CA LEU A 272 11.83 -9.87 25.14
C LEU A 272 12.36 -8.72 26.00
N ASP A 273 12.27 -8.86 27.31
CA ASP A 273 12.71 -7.83 28.26
C ASP A 273 14.22 -7.91 28.53
N ASP A 274 14.79 -6.85 29.09
CA ASP A 274 16.22 -6.72 29.41
C ASP A 274 16.69 -7.75 30.44
N ASP A 275 15.78 -8.29 31.26
CA ASP A 275 16.05 -9.38 32.21
C ASP A 275 16.05 -10.78 31.56
N GLY A 276 15.79 -10.83 30.25
CA GLY A 276 15.79 -12.05 29.45
C GLY A 276 14.50 -12.86 29.51
N ARG A 277 13.43 -12.34 30.12
CA ARG A 277 12.08 -12.95 30.13
C ARG A 277 11.29 -12.55 28.89
N LEU A 278 10.47 -13.48 28.39
CA LEU A 278 9.68 -13.30 27.18
C LEU A 278 8.20 -13.19 27.52
N TYR A 279 7.53 -12.19 26.95
CA TYR A 279 6.12 -11.94 27.14
C TYR A 279 5.40 -11.93 25.80
N MET A 280 4.15 -12.39 25.80
CA MET A 280 3.25 -12.29 24.67
C MET A 280 2.03 -11.45 25.05
N TYR A 281 1.71 -10.48 24.21
CA TYR A 281 0.48 -9.71 24.25
C TYR A 281 -0.35 -10.04 23.02
N TYR A 282 -1.67 -10.17 23.14
CA TYR A 282 -2.51 -10.60 22.02
C TYR A 282 -4.00 -10.27 22.22
N GLY A 283 -4.73 -10.26 21.11
CA GLY A 283 -6.19 -10.14 21.04
C GLY A 283 -6.65 -9.17 19.94
N SER A 284 -7.84 -9.42 19.38
CA SER A 284 -8.62 -8.43 18.64
C SER A 284 -10.09 -8.71 18.94
N SER A 285 -10.80 -7.74 19.50
CA SER A 285 -12.19 -7.94 19.90
C SER A 285 -12.91 -6.63 20.18
N ASN A 286 -14.24 -6.68 20.04
CA ASN A 286 -15.16 -5.69 20.60
C ASN A 286 -15.88 -6.21 21.85
N GLU A 287 -15.47 -7.37 22.39
CA GLU A 287 -16.10 -8.04 23.53
C GLU A 287 -15.10 -8.43 24.63
N TYR A 288 -13.95 -8.96 24.23
CA TYR A 288 -12.95 -9.51 25.15
C TYR A 288 -11.72 -8.60 25.27
N PRO A 289 -11.15 -8.45 26.48
CA PRO A 289 -9.98 -7.62 26.68
C PRO A 289 -8.74 -8.21 25.98
N LEU A 290 -7.83 -7.32 25.60
CA LEU A 290 -6.47 -7.69 25.20
C LEU A 290 -5.76 -8.36 26.39
N LYS A 291 -4.87 -9.29 26.08
CA LYS A 291 -4.28 -10.21 27.07
C LYS A 291 -2.76 -10.12 27.09
N ALA A 292 -2.18 -10.48 28.23
CA ALA A 292 -0.73 -10.60 28.43
C ALA A 292 -0.37 -11.87 29.19
N VAL A 293 0.76 -12.48 28.86
CA VAL A 293 1.26 -13.70 29.49
C VAL A 293 2.78 -13.79 29.35
N GLU A 294 3.46 -14.33 30.36
CA GLU A 294 4.87 -14.68 30.27
C GLU A 294 5.02 -16.10 29.67
N LEU A 295 5.98 -16.26 28.77
CA LEU A 295 6.26 -17.51 28.07
C LEU A 295 7.67 -18.03 28.42
N ASP A 296 7.81 -19.35 28.51
CA ASP A 296 9.12 -20.01 28.50
C ASP A 296 9.79 -19.82 27.13
N ARG A 297 11.08 -19.49 27.12
CA ARG A 297 11.81 -19.21 25.88
C ARG A 297 12.22 -20.45 25.08
N ASN A 298 12.17 -21.63 25.68
CA ASN A 298 12.58 -22.88 25.06
C ASN A 298 11.46 -23.48 24.21
N ASP A 299 10.21 -23.40 24.69
CA ASP A 299 9.05 -24.04 24.05
C ASP A 299 7.83 -23.13 23.87
N PHE A 300 7.90 -21.87 24.30
CA PHE A 300 6.83 -20.88 24.23
C PHE A 300 5.57 -21.28 25.03
N TYR A 301 5.70 -22.17 26.01
CA TYR A 301 4.61 -22.51 26.92
C TYR A 301 4.39 -21.39 27.93
N PRO A 302 3.13 -21.05 28.30
CA PRO A 302 2.87 -20.06 29.34
C PRO A 302 3.41 -20.51 30.70
N ILE A 303 4.14 -19.61 31.37
CA ILE A 303 4.70 -19.83 32.71
C ILE A 303 4.07 -18.92 33.77
N SER A 304 3.33 -17.90 33.35
CA SER A 304 2.44 -17.13 34.22
C SER A 304 0.97 -17.52 33.98
N LYS A 305 0.08 -17.04 34.85
CA LYS A 305 -1.35 -16.93 34.47
C LYS A 305 -1.50 -15.95 33.30
N ILE A 306 -2.61 -16.03 32.58
CA ILE A 306 -2.98 -15.03 31.57
C ILE A 306 -3.63 -13.83 32.29
N HIS A 307 -3.23 -12.63 31.91
CA HIS A 307 -3.72 -11.36 32.44
C HIS A 307 -4.62 -10.68 31.42
N ASP A 308 -5.76 -10.18 31.87
CA ASP A 308 -6.52 -9.19 31.09
C ASP A 308 -5.86 -7.81 31.28
N VAL A 309 -5.56 -7.14 30.17
CA VAL A 309 -4.81 -5.88 30.16
C VAL A 309 -5.76 -4.69 30.07
N MET A 310 -6.57 -4.62 29.02
CA MET A 310 -7.49 -3.52 28.78
C MET A 310 -8.64 -3.91 27.84
N MET A 311 -9.71 -3.13 27.89
CA MET A 311 -10.80 -3.09 26.92
C MET A 311 -11.15 -1.61 26.68
N LEU A 312 -11.71 -1.29 25.51
CA LEU A 312 -12.16 0.07 25.19
C LEU A 312 -13.25 0.55 26.16
N ARG A 313 -13.25 1.87 26.36
CA ARG A 313 -14.24 2.64 27.13
C ARG A 313 -14.75 3.80 26.28
N PRO A 314 -15.46 3.53 25.16
CA PRO A 314 -15.90 4.57 24.23
C PRO A 314 -16.82 5.61 24.87
N GLU A 315 -17.50 5.28 25.97
CA GLU A 315 -18.30 6.20 26.78
C GLU A 315 -17.43 7.27 27.47
N GLU A 316 -16.18 6.94 27.80
CA GLU A 316 -15.21 7.83 28.45
C GLU A 316 -14.25 8.47 27.43
N HIS A 317 -13.82 7.70 26.42
CA HIS A 317 -12.76 8.06 25.48
C HIS A 317 -13.31 8.22 24.06
N GLY A 318 -13.49 9.48 23.62
CA GLY A 318 -14.20 9.77 22.37
C GLY A 318 -13.54 9.20 21.11
N TRP A 319 -12.20 9.13 21.10
CA TRP A 319 -11.44 8.60 19.97
C TRP A 319 -11.59 7.08 19.78
N GLU A 320 -12.05 6.36 20.81
CA GLU A 320 -12.33 4.93 20.76
C GLU A 320 -13.70 4.59 20.14
N ARG A 321 -14.47 5.60 19.69
CA ARG A 321 -15.76 5.37 19.03
C ARG A 321 -15.63 5.09 17.55
N PHE A 322 -16.47 4.19 17.03
CA PHE A 322 -16.58 3.90 15.60
C PHE A 322 -17.08 5.09 14.76
N GLY A 323 -16.97 4.95 13.44
CA GLY A 323 -17.44 5.92 12.46
C GLY A 323 -16.31 6.70 11.82
N MET A 324 -16.57 7.25 10.63
CA MET A 324 -15.58 8.01 9.88
C MET A 324 -15.12 9.25 10.66
N ASN A 325 -15.93 9.75 11.59
CA ASN A 325 -15.57 10.87 12.46
C ASN A 325 -15.88 10.57 13.93
N ASN A 326 -15.66 9.33 14.40
CA ASN A 326 -16.02 8.91 15.76
C ASN A 326 -17.50 9.14 16.10
N ASP A 327 -18.39 8.90 15.13
CA ASP A 327 -19.80 9.29 15.12
C ASP A 327 -20.80 8.13 14.95
N ASP A 328 -20.33 6.88 14.92
CA ASP A 328 -21.17 5.69 14.88
C ASP A 328 -21.19 4.99 16.23
N GLU A 329 -22.32 5.13 16.94
CA GLU A 329 -22.58 4.48 18.24
C GLU A 329 -23.64 3.37 18.14
N VAL A 330 -24.15 3.07 16.94
CA VAL A 330 -25.35 2.23 16.78
C VAL A 330 -25.10 0.97 15.96
N THR A 331 -24.15 0.99 15.02
CA THR A 331 -23.97 -0.14 14.10
C THR A 331 -23.34 -1.34 14.79
N LEU A 332 -22.27 -1.11 15.55
CA LEU A 332 -21.49 -2.15 16.23
C LEU A 332 -20.58 -1.51 17.29
N ARG A 333 -20.25 -2.25 18.36
CA ARG A 333 -19.23 -1.79 19.32
C ARG A 333 -17.84 -1.72 18.67
N PRO A 334 -17.01 -0.73 19.03
CA PRO A 334 -15.66 -0.58 18.49
C PRO A 334 -14.74 -1.75 18.89
N PHE A 335 -13.71 -1.98 18.08
CA PHE A 335 -12.74 -3.05 18.29
C PHE A 335 -11.44 -2.48 18.86
N THR A 336 -10.85 -3.21 19.80
CA THR A 336 -9.45 -3.05 20.18
C THR A 336 -8.64 -4.21 19.62
N GLU A 337 -7.42 -3.93 19.17
CA GLU A 337 -6.51 -4.92 18.59
C GLU A 337 -5.06 -4.43 18.59
N GLY A 338 -4.17 -5.12 17.86
CA GLY A 338 -2.81 -4.62 17.60
C GLY A 338 -1.99 -4.36 18.86
N ALA A 339 -2.03 -5.29 19.82
CA ALA A 339 -1.28 -5.16 21.07
C ALA A 339 0.21 -5.00 20.79
N TYR A 340 0.88 -4.00 21.37
CA TYR A 340 2.32 -3.81 21.23
C TYR A 340 2.96 -3.31 22.52
N MET A 341 4.17 -3.76 22.84
CA MET A 341 4.87 -3.37 24.07
C MET A 341 6.18 -2.65 23.77
N THR A 342 6.35 -1.48 24.38
CA THR A 342 7.62 -0.73 24.35
C THR A 342 8.08 -0.47 25.78
N LYS A 343 9.35 -0.76 26.08
CA LYS A 343 9.98 -0.39 27.35
C LYS A 343 10.83 0.85 27.16
N HIS A 344 10.70 1.81 28.08
CA HIS A 344 11.50 3.01 28.10
C HIS A 344 11.68 3.52 29.53
N ASN A 345 12.92 3.80 29.94
CA ASN A 345 13.28 4.28 31.29
C ASN A 345 12.64 3.51 32.45
N GLY A 346 12.63 2.17 32.34
CA GLY A 346 12.09 1.28 33.36
C GLY A 346 10.55 1.19 33.42
N LYS A 347 9.84 1.83 32.48
CA LYS A 347 8.39 1.76 32.34
C LYS A 347 7.99 0.98 31.11
N TYR A 348 6.80 0.36 31.18
CA TYR A 348 6.21 -0.48 30.15
C TYR A 348 5.01 0.25 29.55
N TYR A 349 5.09 0.50 28.25
CA TYR A 349 4.10 1.23 27.46
C TYR A 349 3.35 0.24 26.57
N PHE A 350 2.19 -0.20 27.05
CA PHE A 350 1.27 -1.07 26.31
C PHE A 350 0.48 -0.23 25.32
N GLN A 351 0.71 -0.46 24.04
CA GLN A 351 0.02 0.16 22.90
C GLN A 351 -1.10 -0.74 22.39
N TYR A 352 -2.16 -0.14 21.86
CA TYR A 352 -3.29 -0.84 21.26
C TYR A 352 -3.94 0.02 20.17
N GLY A 353 -4.44 -0.65 19.12
CA GLY A 353 -5.21 -0.04 18.05
C GLY A 353 -6.69 0.06 18.38
N ALA A 354 -7.30 1.19 18.01
CA ALA A 354 -8.74 1.47 18.08
C ALA A 354 -9.12 2.62 17.11
N PRO A 355 -10.37 2.78 16.70
CA PRO A 355 -11.52 1.95 17.03
C PRO A 355 -11.80 0.87 15.98
N GLY A 356 -11.31 1.03 14.74
CA GLY A 356 -11.39 0.07 13.64
C GLY A 356 -10.67 0.58 12.38
N THR A 357 -10.00 -0.33 11.68
CA THR A 357 -9.08 0.02 10.58
C THR A 357 -9.76 0.59 9.33
N GLU A 358 -11.08 0.47 9.18
CA GLU A 358 -11.85 1.01 8.06
C GLU A 358 -12.17 2.52 8.18
N PHE A 359 -11.79 3.16 9.29
CA PHE A 359 -12.10 4.56 9.56
C PHE A 359 -10.84 5.44 9.58
N LYS A 360 -10.95 6.67 9.09
CA LYS A 360 -9.85 7.66 9.07
C LYS A 360 -9.35 8.05 10.48
N VAL A 361 -10.12 7.72 11.51
CA VAL A 361 -9.83 8.00 12.93
C VAL A 361 -9.11 6.84 13.61
N TYR A 362 -8.73 5.79 12.88
CA TYR A 362 -7.94 4.70 13.44
C TYR A 362 -6.62 5.22 14.04
N ALA A 363 -6.28 4.77 15.24
CA ALA A 363 -5.27 5.37 16.10
C ALA A 363 -4.69 4.33 17.06
N ASP A 364 -3.51 4.63 17.63
CA ASP A 364 -2.94 3.85 18.73
C ASP A 364 -2.97 4.63 20.05
N GLY A 365 -3.51 4.01 21.09
CA GLY A 365 -3.52 4.50 22.46
C GLY A 365 -2.47 3.80 23.33
N VAL A 366 -2.24 4.31 24.54
CA VAL A 366 -1.24 3.79 25.47
C VAL A 366 -1.79 3.63 26.89
N TYR A 367 -1.46 2.50 27.51
CA TYR A 367 -1.46 2.32 28.96
C TYR A 367 -0.02 2.12 29.48
N VAL A 368 0.27 2.60 30.69
CA VAL A 368 1.61 2.59 31.30
C VAL A 368 1.62 1.77 32.58
N SER A 369 2.69 1.02 32.81
CA SER A 369 2.94 0.22 34.03
C SER A 369 4.41 0.25 34.43
N ASP A 370 4.71 -0.03 35.70
CA ASP A 370 6.06 -0.29 36.21
C ASP A 370 6.46 -1.79 36.11
N SER A 371 5.56 -2.64 35.60
CA SER A 371 5.74 -4.09 35.42
C SER A 371 5.17 -4.56 34.07
N PRO A 372 5.78 -5.55 33.40
CA PRO A 372 5.36 -6.00 32.07
C PRO A 372 3.96 -6.63 32.07
N LEU A 373 3.48 -7.17 33.19
CA LEU A 373 2.14 -7.78 33.30
C LEU A 373 1.13 -6.88 34.04
N GLY A 374 1.44 -5.59 34.19
CA GLY A 374 0.59 -4.62 34.87
C GLY A 374 0.76 -4.59 36.40
N PRO A 375 -0.14 -3.91 37.12
CA PRO A 375 -1.34 -3.25 36.60
C PRO A 375 -1.02 -2.05 35.69
N PHE A 376 -1.81 -1.90 34.63
CA PHE A 376 -1.67 -0.85 33.63
C PHE A 376 -2.61 0.32 33.91
N VAL A 377 -2.15 1.56 33.66
CA VAL A 377 -2.92 2.79 33.85
C VAL A 377 -3.03 3.55 32.53
N TYR A 378 -4.23 3.98 32.17
CA TYR A 378 -4.48 4.75 30.94
C TYR A 378 -3.63 6.03 30.93
N GLN A 379 -2.88 6.25 29.85
CA GLN A 379 -2.11 7.47 29.69
C GLN A 379 -3.05 8.65 29.43
N LYS A 380 -2.96 9.71 30.22
CA LYS A 380 -3.86 10.87 30.07
C LYS A 380 -3.80 11.52 28.68
N HIS A 381 -2.62 11.55 28.06
CA HIS A 381 -2.49 11.93 26.66
C HIS A 381 -2.71 10.71 25.78
N ASN A 382 -3.92 10.57 25.28
CA ASN A 382 -4.30 9.61 24.26
C ASN A 382 -5.23 10.30 23.25
N PRO A 383 -5.30 9.78 22.00
CA PRO A 383 -4.44 8.74 21.44
C PRO A 383 -2.97 9.19 21.32
N MET A 384 -2.03 8.25 21.38
CA MET A 384 -0.58 8.47 21.29
C MET A 384 -0.14 8.73 19.84
N CYS A 385 -0.73 8.02 18.88
CA CYS A 385 -0.52 8.21 17.45
C CYS A 385 -1.88 8.37 16.76
N TYR A 386 -2.14 9.53 16.15
CA TYR A 386 -3.45 9.85 15.59
C TYR A 386 -3.37 10.84 14.43
N LYS A 387 -4.00 10.48 13.30
CA LYS A 387 -4.01 11.30 12.08
C LYS A 387 -5.39 11.33 11.42
N PRO A 388 -6.36 12.10 11.96
CA PRO A 388 -7.74 12.14 11.44
C PRO A 388 -7.92 13.07 10.23
N GLY A 389 -6.84 13.70 9.74
CA GLY A 389 -6.86 14.69 8.65
C GLY A 389 -5.53 14.76 7.89
N GLY A 390 -5.55 15.47 6.77
CA GLY A 390 -4.49 15.45 5.76
C GLY A 390 -4.77 14.45 4.63
N TYR A 391 -3.75 14.24 3.79
CA TYR A 391 -3.74 13.33 2.65
C TYR A 391 -3.80 11.86 3.08
N VAL A 392 -2.94 11.50 4.03
CA VAL A 392 -2.95 10.19 4.70
C VAL A 392 -3.76 10.30 5.98
N GLN A 393 -4.66 9.36 6.21
CA GLN A 393 -5.50 9.37 7.40
C GLN A 393 -5.51 8.00 8.06
N GLY A 394 -5.72 7.98 9.38
CA GLY A 394 -5.49 6.81 10.22
C GLY A 394 -4.01 6.60 10.56
N ALA A 395 -3.77 6.08 11.76
CA ALA A 395 -2.46 5.72 12.28
C ALA A 395 -2.63 4.76 13.48
N GLY A 396 -3.36 3.65 13.28
CA GLY A 396 -3.60 2.63 14.30
C GLY A 396 -3.05 1.25 13.90
N HIS A 397 -3.09 0.30 14.82
CA HIS A 397 -2.48 -1.04 14.70
C HIS A 397 -1.07 -0.96 14.16
N GLY A 398 -0.12 -0.63 15.04
CA GLY A 398 1.27 -0.41 14.70
C GLY A 398 2.26 -1.00 15.70
N GLY A 399 3.53 -0.62 15.52
CA GLY A 399 4.60 -1.03 16.42
C GLY A 399 5.67 0.06 16.56
N THR A 400 6.03 0.37 17.80
CA THR A 400 7.10 1.33 18.11
C THR A 400 8.44 0.63 18.29
N PHE A 401 9.43 1.01 17.47
CA PHE A 401 10.78 0.47 17.52
C PHE A 401 11.82 1.59 17.64
N CYS A 402 13.04 1.21 18.03
CA CYS A 402 14.15 2.12 18.19
C CYS A 402 15.11 1.99 16.99
N ASP A 403 15.55 3.11 16.44
CA ASP A 403 16.55 3.12 15.37
C ASP A 403 17.98 2.94 15.91
N VAL A 404 18.96 2.76 15.01
CA VAL A 404 20.38 2.54 15.39
C VAL A 404 21.02 3.73 16.13
N LYS A 405 20.35 4.88 16.20
CA LYS A 405 20.80 6.10 16.88
C LYS A 405 19.99 6.39 18.15
N GLY A 406 19.10 5.49 18.56
CA GLY A 406 18.28 5.65 19.75
C GLY A 406 17.02 6.50 19.56
N ASN A 407 16.63 6.83 18.33
CA ASN A 407 15.36 7.54 18.08
C ASN A 407 14.22 6.54 17.94
N TYR A 408 13.05 6.89 18.47
CA TYR A 408 11.87 6.03 18.38
C TYR A 408 11.02 6.38 17.16
N TRP A 409 10.51 5.34 16.53
CA TRP A 409 9.66 5.40 15.35
C TRP A 409 8.48 4.47 15.54
N HIS A 410 7.34 4.86 15.01
CA HIS A 410 6.10 4.09 15.03
C HIS A 410 5.64 3.86 13.60
N VAL A 411 5.54 2.60 13.19
CA VAL A 411 4.86 2.21 11.95
C VAL A 411 3.40 1.97 12.25
N ALA A 412 2.49 2.42 11.39
CA ALA A 412 1.06 2.32 11.64
C ALA A 412 0.26 2.03 10.36
N THR A 413 -0.95 1.49 10.55
CA THR A 413 -1.93 1.29 9.49
C THR A 413 -2.71 2.57 9.22
N CYS A 414 -2.74 2.96 7.96
CA CYS A 414 -3.46 4.11 7.43
C CYS A 414 -4.64 3.64 6.56
N MET A 415 -5.75 4.35 6.67
CA MET A 415 -7.02 4.07 6.00
C MET A 415 -6.95 4.48 4.52
N LEU A 416 -7.40 3.60 3.61
CA LEU A 416 -7.76 3.96 2.22
C LEU A 416 -9.22 3.62 1.88
N SER A 417 -9.65 2.40 2.20
CA SER A 417 -11.05 1.97 2.26
C SER A 417 -11.91 2.36 1.05
N LEU A 418 -11.36 2.22 -0.16
CA LEU A 418 -11.99 2.73 -1.38
C LEU A 418 -12.68 1.63 -2.19
N LYS A 419 -11.97 0.56 -2.56
CA LYS A 419 -12.55 -0.63 -3.19
C LYS A 419 -13.08 -1.62 -2.18
N TYR A 420 -12.43 -1.71 -1.03
CA TYR A 420 -12.83 -2.58 0.06
C TYR A 420 -12.56 -1.88 1.38
N LYS A 421 -13.39 -2.12 2.40
CA LYS A 421 -13.26 -1.44 3.70
C LYS A 421 -11.88 -1.63 4.38
N PHE A 422 -11.17 -2.73 4.09
CA PHE A 422 -9.82 -3.01 4.59
C PHE A 422 -8.71 -2.80 3.55
N GLU A 423 -8.95 -1.95 2.55
CA GLU A 423 -7.88 -1.41 1.73
C GLU A 423 -7.08 -0.37 2.52
N ARG A 424 -5.78 -0.59 2.69
CA ARG A 424 -4.95 0.12 3.68
C ARG A 424 -3.55 0.43 3.14
N ARG A 425 -2.86 1.38 3.81
CA ARG A 425 -1.47 1.78 3.55
C ARG A 425 -0.68 1.82 4.86
N ILE A 426 0.64 1.89 4.77
CA ILE A 426 1.52 2.01 5.94
C ILE A 426 2.03 3.44 6.07
N GLY A 427 2.03 3.95 7.30
CA GLY A 427 2.66 5.22 7.69
C GLY A 427 3.82 5.02 8.67
N LEU A 428 4.79 5.93 8.63
CA LEU A 428 5.89 6.02 9.58
C LEU A 428 5.84 7.37 10.32
N TYR A 429 5.88 7.33 11.65
CA TYR A 429 5.78 8.51 12.49
C TYR A 429 6.87 8.53 13.59
N PRO A 430 7.52 9.68 13.85
CA PRO A 430 8.49 9.79 14.93
C PRO A 430 7.83 9.83 16.30
N VAL A 431 8.44 9.14 17.27
CA VAL A 431 7.96 9.03 18.66
C VAL A 431 8.97 9.63 19.64
N ALA A 432 8.48 10.22 20.72
CA ALA A 432 9.28 10.63 21.86
C ALA A 432 8.55 10.39 23.19
N PHE A 433 9.31 10.58 24.27
CA PHE A 433 8.81 10.52 25.64
C PHE A 433 9.11 11.85 26.32
N ASP A 434 8.11 12.49 26.90
CA ASP A 434 8.31 13.75 27.61
C ASP A 434 8.92 13.53 29.01
N LYS A 435 9.27 14.64 29.68
CA LYS A 435 9.87 14.62 31.03
C LYS A 435 9.00 13.97 32.12
N ASP A 436 7.69 13.87 31.89
CA ASP A 436 6.74 13.26 32.81
C ASP A 436 6.43 11.80 32.42
N GLY A 437 7.13 11.27 31.41
CA GLY A 437 6.98 9.91 30.92
C GLY A 437 5.80 9.71 29.97
N VAL A 438 5.23 10.77 29.39
CA VAL A 438 4.19 10.65 28.36
C VAL A 438 4.82 10.23 27.04
N MET A 439 4.40 9.09 26.49
CA MET A 439 4.73 8.66 25.14
C MET A 439 3.83 9.39 24.13
N TYR A 440 4.41 9.96 23.08
CA TYR A 440 3.66 10.66 22.03
C TYR A 440 4.32 10.52 20.66
N SER A 441 3.50 10.55 19.62
CA SER A 441 3.93 10.60 18.23
C SER A 441 3.63 11.97 17.61
N SER A 442 4.48 12.45 16.71
CA SER A 442 4.18 13.65 15.91
C SER A 442 3.64 13.24 14.54
N THR A 443 2.32 13.36 14.36
CA THR A 443 1.63 13.14 13.07
C THR A 443 1.42 14.42 12.27
N ALA A 444 1.69 15.58 12.88
CA ALA A 444 1.73 16.88 12.22
C ALA A 444 2.71 16.82 11.05
N PHE A 445 2.28 17.26 9.85
CA PHE A 445 3.08 17.17 8.63
C PHE A 445 3.56 15.75 8.29
N GLY A 446 2.95 14.68 8.84
CA GLY A 446 3.40 13.31 8.59
C GLY A 446 3.24 12.85 7.13
N ASP A 447 2.43 13.56 6.35
CA ASP A 447 2.21 13.44 4.91
C ASP A 447 2.85 14.60 4.13
N TYR A 448 3.83 15.27 4.72
CA TYR A 448 4.75 16.20 4.09
C TYR A 448 6.19 15.66 4.24
N PRO A 449 7.17 16.20 3.50
CA PRO A 449 8.56 15.79 3.64
C PRO A 449 9.10 16.00 5.07
N ASN A 450 9.62 14.92 5.65
CA ASN A 450 10.27 14.89 6.96
C ASN A 450 11.69 14.33 6.84
N TRP A 451 12.60 14.79 7.69
CA TRP A 451 13.92 14.20 7.86
C TRP A 451 13.82 12.78 8.42
N ALA A 452 14.45 11.82 7.73
CA ALA A 452 14.46 10.41 8.07
C ALA A 452 15.53 10.05 9.14
N ALA A 453 15.73 8.76 9.40
CA ALA A 453 16.69 8.25 10.39
C ALA A 453 18.14 8.78 10.23
N PRO A 454 18.68 9.00 9.01
CA PRO A 454 20.05 9.50 8.85
C PRO A 454 20.34 10.85 9.52
N MET A 455 19.34 11.70 9.75
CA MET A 455 19.54 13.07 10.25
C MET A 455 19.62 13.20 11.79
N ASP A 456 19.46 12.10 12.54
CA ASP A 456 19.50 12.05 14.02
C ASP A 456 18.74 13.16 14.76
N VAL A 457 17.47 13.35 14.38
CA VAL A 457 16.60 14.38 14.99
C VAL A 457 15.89 13.80 16.21
N LYS A 458 16.18 14.35 17.40
CA LYS A 458 15.61 13.84 18.68
C LYS A 458 14.17 14.26 18.90
N ASN A 459 13.83 15.51 18.58
CA ASN A 459 12.48 16.02 18.77
C ASN A 459 11.61 15.71 17.54
N PRO A 460 10.51 14.95 17.67
CA PRO A 460 9.64 14.61 16.55
C PRO A 460 9.19 15.81 15.71
N ALA A 461 8.87 16.95 16.34
CA ALA A 461 8.37 18.15 15.64
C ALA A 461 9.43 18.87 14.78
N GLU A 462 10.71 18.63 15.03
CA GLU A 462 11.83 19.22 14.28
C GLU A 462 12.16 18.45 12.98
N ARG A 463 11.49 17.32 12.75
CA ARG A 463 11.70 16.51 11.54
C ARG A 463 11.07 17.11 10.30
N PHE A 464 10.04 17.94 10.43
CA PHE A 464 9.44 18.59 9.27
C PHE A 464 10.47 19.48 8.57
N THR A 465 10.66 19.30 7.26
CA THR A 465 11.72 19.99 6.50
C THR A 465 11.42 21.46 6.24
N GLY A 466 10.17 21.89 6.42
CA GLY A 466 9.68 23.19 5.98
C GLY A 466 9.24 23.23 4.52
N TRP A 467 9.29 22.10 3.80
CA TRP A 467 8.84 22.02 2.41
C TRP A 467 7.32 21.90 2.37
N MET A 468 6.68 22.94 1.86
CA MET A 468 5.23 23.06 1.78
C MET A 468 4.70 22.40 0.52
N LEU A 469 3.41 22.06 0.55
CA LEU A 469 2.69 21.55 -0.60
C LEU A 469 2.43 22.68 -1.60
N LEU A 470 2.87 22.47 -2.85
CA LEU A 470 2.74 23.43 -3.96
C LEU A 470 1.63 23.04 -4.95
N SER A 471 1.15 21.79 -4.88
CA SER A 471 0.22 21.22 -5.85
C SER A 471 -1.25 21.34 -5.47
N TYR A 472 -1.61 21.72 -4.23
CA TYR A 472 -3.01 21.75 -3.80
C TYR A 472 -3.88 22.70 -4.64
N GLY A 473 -4.98 22.17 -5.18
CA GLY A 473 -5.94 22.90 -5.99
C GLY A 473 -5.39 23.44 -7.31
N LYS A 474 -4.22 22.98 -7.75
CA LYS A 474 -3.57 23.50 -8.97
C LYS A 474 -4.23 22.96 -10.24
N PRO A 475 -4.27 23.77 -11.32
CA PRO A 475 -4.74 23.32 -12.63
C PRO A 475 -3.91 22.13 -13.14
N VAL A 476 -4.61 21.16 -13.73
CA VAL A 476 -4.02 19.95 -14.28
C VAL A 476 -4.54 19.70 -15.68
N GLU A 477 -3.64 19.32 -16.58
CA GLU A 477 -3.95 18.79 -17.90
C GLU A 477 -3.48 17.34 -17.99
N VAL A 478 -4.20 16.51 -18.74
CA VAL A 478 -3.91 15.08 -18.87
C VAL A 478 -4.08 14.63 -20.31
N SER A 479 -3.35 13.59 -20.70
CA SER A 479 -3.46 12.95 -22.02
C SER A 479 -4.87 12.44 -22.32
N SER A 480 -5.50 11.83 -21.32
CA SER A 480 -6.81 11.22 -21.45
C SER A 480 -7.47 11.04 -20.07
N THR A 481 -8.76 10.74 -20.05
CA THR A 481 -9.50 10.40 -18.84
C THR A 481 -10.44 9.24 -19.12
N ASP A 482 -10.44 8.26 -18.20
CA ASP A 482 -11.41 7.18 -18.16
C ASP A 482 -12.57 7.54 -17.24
N SER A 483 -13.76 7.68 -17.82
CA SER A 483 -15.01 7.90 -17.09
C SER A 483 -14.95 9.12 -16.15
N ILE A 484 -15.33 8.96 -14.88
CA ILE A 484 -15.47 10.00 -13.85
C ILE A 484 -14.17 10.30 -13.08
N HIS A 485 -13.05 9.62 -13.39
CA HIS A 485 -11.78 9.76 -12.66
C HIS A 485 -11.03 11.01 -13.14
N ALA A 486 -11.56 12.18 -12.78
CA ALA A 486 -11.16 13.48 -13.30
C ALA A 486 -9.72 13.90 -12.95
N ALA A 487 -9.11 14.69 -13.83
CA ALA A 487 -7.76 15.23 -13.66
C ALA A 487 -7.57 16.07 -12.38
N SER A 488 -8.63 16.77 -11.92
CA SER A 488 -8.59 17.55 -10.68
C SER A 488 -8.31 16.74 -9.42
N ASN A 489 -8.56 15.42 -9.46
CA ASN A 489 -8.27 14.53 -8.33
C ASN A 489 -6.75 14.32 -8.11
N LEU A 490 -5.89 14.79 -9.03
CA LEU A 490 -4.44 14.73 -8.85
C LEU A 490 -3.93 15.75 -7.82
N THR A 491 -4.72 16.78 -7.55
CA THR A 491 -4.33 17.96 -6.76
C THR A 491 -5.33 18.30 -5.65
N ASP A 492 -6.29 17.42 -5.36
CA ASP A 492 -7.32 17.62 -4.33
C ASP A 492 -6.88 17.24 -2.91
N GLU A 493 -5.69 16.64 -2.78
CA GLU A 493 -5.11 16.11 -1.53
C GLU A 493 -6.01 15.08 -0.83
N SER A 494 -6.60 14.17 -1.59
CA SER A 494 -7.30 13.00 -1.06
C SER A 494 -6.76 11.71 -1.66
N MET A 495 -6.27 10.80 -0.82
CA MET A 495 -5.85 9.47 -1.26
C MET A 495 -7.04 8.60 -1.73
N ARG A 496 -8.28 9.01 -1.43
CA ARG A 496 -9.54 8.30 -1.73
C ARG A 496 -10.18 8.71 -3.05
N THR A 497 -9.60 9.67 -3.74
CA THR A 497 -9.99 10.12 -5.07
C THR A 497 -8.78 9.94 -5.98
N TYR A 498 -9.00 9.74 -7.28
CA TYR A 498 -7.91 9.54 -8.21
C TYR A 498 -8.30 9.94 -9.62
N TRP A 499 -7.30 10.35 -10.40
CA TRP A 499 -7.38 10.42 -11.84
C TRP A 499 -7.03 9.06 -12.44
N ALA A 500 -7.66 8.70 -13.56
CA ALA A 500 -7.25 7.56 -14.36
C ALA A 500 -7.27 7.90 -15.86
N ALA A 501 -6.20 7.54 -16.56
CA ALA A 501 -6.12 7.58 -18.00
C ALA A 501 -6.96 6.47 -18.65
N ARG A 502 -7.21 6.59 -19.96
CA ARG A 502 -7.93 5.56 -20.73
C ARG A 502 -7.15 4.27 -20.89
N SER A 503 -5.82 4.31 -20.77
CA SER A 503 -4.96 3.13 -20.89
C SER A 503 -3.76 3.16 -19.93
N GLY A 504 -3.05 2.04 -19.85
CA GLY A 504 -1.72 1.93 -19.20
C GLY A 504 -0.55 2.03 -20.18
N ASN A 505 -0.82 2.42 -21.43
CA ASN A 505 0.16 2.40 -22.51
C ASN A 505 1.22 3.52 -22.35
N PRO A 506 2.42 3.35 -22.91
CA PRO A 506 3.40 4.43 -22.97
C PRO A 506 2.81 5.70 -23.63
N GLY A 507 3.15 6.87 -23.08
CA GLY A 507 2.74 8.17 -23.61
C GLY A 507 1.51 8.80 -22.95
N GLU A 508 0.79 8.10 -22.06
CA GLU A 508 -0.16 8.74 -21.16
C GLU A 508 0.59 9.70 -20.21
N TRP A 509 0.06 10.90 -19.99
CA TRP A 509 0.77 11.95 -19.25
C TRP A 509 -0.17 12.81 -18.40
N ALA A 510 0.37 13.42 -17.36
CA ALA A 510 -0.30 14.41 -16.52
C ALA A 510 0.62 15.61 -16.26
N GLY A 511 0.12 16.82 -16.45
CA GLY A 511 0.85 18.07 -16.28
C GLY A 511 0.17 19.00 -15.29
N ILE A 512 0.94 19.59 -14.37
CA ILE A 512 0.46 20.53 -13.35
C ILE A 512 1.02 21.93 -13.65
N ASP A 513 0.17 22.96 -13.58
CA ASP A 513 0.59 24.37 -13.48
C ASP A 513 0.55 24.83 -12.02
N LEU A 514 1.71 25.09 -11.42
CA LEU A 514 1.82 25.58 -10.03
C LEU A 514 1.31 27.03 -9.86
N GLY A 515 0.94 27.71 -10.96
CA GLY A 515 0.40 29.07 -11.03
C GLY A 515 1.48 30.15 -11.10
N SER A 516 2.65 29.89 -10.53
CA SER A 516 3.85 30.73 -10.64
C SER A 516 5.09 29.85 -10.57
N THR A 517 6.26 30.38 -10.93
CA THR A 517 7.53 29.67 -10.68
C THR A 517 7.71 29.48 -9.17
N LYS A 518 8.08 28.26 -8.78
CA LYS A 518 8.34 27.83 -7.40
C LYS A 518 9.74 27.24 -7.26
N ASN A 519 10.20 27.11 -6.03
CA ASN A 519 11.37 26.32 -5.66
C ASN A 519 10.92 24.91 -5.26
N VAL A 520 11.02 23.94 -6.17
CA VAL A 520 10.63 22.54 -5.95
C VAL A 520 11.79 21.77 -5.32
N ARG A 521 11.48 20.95 -4.31
CA ARG A 521 12.41 20.16 -3.52
C ARG A 521 12.15 18.66 -3.59
N ALA A 522 10.90 18.25 -3.77
CA ALA A 522 10.53 16.85 -3.89
C ALA A 522 9.23 16.69 -4.68
N VAL A 523 9.04 15.49 -5.22
CA VAL A 523 7.79 15.06 -5.87
C VAL A 523 7.36 13.73 -5.27
N GLN A 524 6.06 13.54 -5.05
CA GLN A 524 5.48 12.23 -4.72
C GLN A 524 4.39 11.88 -5.73
N LEU A 525 4.54 10.72 -6.37
CA LEU A 525 3.52 10.12 -7.22
C LEU A 525 2.81 9.01 -6.43
N ASN A 526 1.54 9.21 -6.14
CA ASN A 526 0.71 8.20 -5.47
C ASN A 526 -0.13 7.49 -6.53
N PHE A 527 0.29 6.30 -6.94
CA PHE A 527 -0.43 5.47 -7.90
C PHE A 527 -1.64 4.79 -7.25
N TYR A 528 -2.67 4.58 -8.05
CA TYR A 528 -3.84 3.80 -7.66
C TYR A 528 -4.12 2.68 -8.67
N ASP A 529 -4.73 1.58 -8.23
CA ASP A 529 -4.87 0.38 -9.06
C ASP A 529 -6.13 0.44 -9.92
N HIS A 530 -6.18 1.22 -11.00
CA HIS A 530 -7.37 1.29 -11.86
C HIS A 530 -7.40 0.18 -12.92
N LYS A 531 -8.49 -0.59 -12.99
CA LYS A 531 -8.63 -1.76 -13.89
C LYS A 531 -7.46 -2.77 -13.80
N ALA A 532 -6.82 -2.83 -12.64
CA ALA A 532 -5.77 -3.79 -12.36
C ALA A 532 -6.31 -5.23 -12.36
N VAL A 533 -5.50 -6.15 -12.85
CA VAL A 533 -5.83 -7.59 -12.94
C VAL A 533 -4.79 -8.50 -12.28
N GLN A 534 -3.75 -7.91 -11.68
CA GLN A 534 -2.73 -8.64 -10.92
C GLN A 534 -3.30 -9.09 -9.57
N TYR A 535 -3.02 -10.31 -9.11
CA TYR A 535 -3.40 -10.80 -7.78
C TYR A 535 -2.20 -11.46 -7.11
N ASN A 536 -2.13 -11.42 -5.78
CA ASN A 536 -0.98 -11.90 -5.02
C ASN A 536 0.36 -11.24 -5.42
N ARG A 537 1.44 -11.71 -4.79
CA ARG A 537 2.77 -11.14 -4.97
C ARG A 537 3.35 -11.57 -6.32
N ALA A 538 3.80 -10.59 -7.08
CA ALA A 538 4.64 -10.77 -8.25
C ALA A 538 5.93 -9.98 -8.05
N MET A 539 7.05 -10.55 -8.51
CA MET A 539 8.39 -9.95 -8.36
C MET A 539 8.90 -9.32 -9.67
N ASP A 540 8.12 -9.43 -10.75
CA ASP A 540 8.42 -8.95 -12.10
C ASP A 540 7.57 -7.73 -12.49
N ILE A 541 6.91 -7.09 -11.52
CA ILE A 541 6.10 -5.88 -11.71
C ILE A 541 6.88 -4.63 -11.31
N TYR A 542 6.70 -3.54 -12.06
CA TYR A 542 7.48 -2.31 -11.89
C TYR A 542 6.75 -1.10 -12.49
N HIS A 543 7.16 0.11 -12.10
CA HIS A 543 6.69 1.36 -12.70
C HIS A 543 7.84 2.04 -13.45
N GLN A 544 7.57 2.58 -14.64
CA GLN A 544 8.53 3.37 -15.42
C GLN A 544 7.88 4.63 -15.94
N TYR A 545 8.58 5.74 -15.80
CA TYR A 545 8.09 7.05 -16.21
C TYR A 545 9.22 8.07 -16.31
N ARG A 546 8.87 9.27 -16.78
CA ARG A 546 9.73 10.46 -16.75
C ARG A 546 8.97 11.63 -16.16
N ILE A 547 9.69 12.55 -15.52
CA ILE A 547 9.16 13.85 -15.12
C ILE A 547 9.96 14.94 -15.80
N PHE A 548 9.24 15.84 -16.46
CA PHE A 548 9.76 17.05 -17.07
C PHE A 548 9.31 18.27 -16.29
N ALA A 549 10.07 19.35 -16.38
CA ALA A 549 9.69 20.65 -15.83
C ALA A 549 9.88 21.76 -16.84
N SER A 550 9.13 22.84 -16.64
CA SER A 550 9.18 24.05 -17.46
C SER A 550 8.85 25.29 -16.64
N GLU A 551 9.39 26.44 -17.01
CA GLU A 551 8.99 27.75 -16.48
C GLU A 551 7.87 28.40 -17.31
N ASP A 552 7.77 28.07 -18.60
CA ASP A 552 6.90 28.74 -19.58
C ASP A 552 5.83 27.83 -20.23
N GLY A 553 5.88 26.52 -19.95
CA GLY A 553 4.98 25.51 -20.50
C GLY A 553 5.32 25.08 -21.93
N LYS A 554 6.38 25.62 -22.53
CA LYS A 554 6.79 25.37 -23.92
C LYS A 554 8.09 24.59 -23.98
N GLU A 555 9.11 25.06 -23.27
CA GLU A 555 10.41 24.41 -23.20
C GLU A 555 10.45 23.45 -22.02
N TRP A 556 10.68 22.17 -22.28
CA TRP A 556 10.62 21.10 -21.27
C TRP A 556 11.99 20.49 -21.04
N THR A 557 12.42 20.50 -19.77
CA THR A 557 13.67 19.88 -19.34
C THR A 557 13.36 18.57 -18.60
N LEU A 558 14.07 17.49 -18.94
CA LEU A 558 14.00 16.23 -18.20
C LEU A 558 14.59 16.41 -16.80
N VAL A 559 13.81 16.10 -15.76
CA VAL A 559 14.21 16.24 -14.35
C VAL A 559 14.42 14.89 -13.70
N ILE A 560 13.48 13.96 -13.86
CA ILE A 560 13.57 12.60 -13.31
C ILE A 560 13.39 11.61 -14.45
N ASP A 561 14.34 10.70 -14.61
CA ASP A 561 14.24 9.59 -15.55
C ASP A 561 14.19 8.26 -14.80
N LYS A 562 13.02 7.62 -14.78
CA LYS A 562 12.80 6.27 -14.26
C LYS A 562 12.38 5.32 -15.39
N SER A 563 12.75 5.64 -16.63
CA SER A 563 12.35 4.84 -17.80
C SER A 563 13.01 3.45 -17.89
N ASP A 564 14.01 3.18 -17.06
CA ASP A 564 14.65 1.85 -16.92
C ASP A 564 14.51 1.28 -15.49
N SER A 565 13.61 1.85 -14.67
CA SER A 565 13.35 1.34 -13.32
C SER A 565 12.72 -0.05 -13.37
N ASP A 566 13.16 -0.93 -12.48
CA ASP A 566 12.58 -2.26 -12.23
C ASP A 566 11.88 -2.34 -10.85
N LYS A 567 11.66 -1.19 -10.21
CA LYS A 567 11.04 -1.10 -8.88
C LYS A 567 9.53 -0.98 -8.95
N ASP A 568 8.86 -1.67 -8.03
CA ASP A 568 7.44 -1.46 -7.71
C ASP A 568 7.29 -0.37 -6.64
N CYS A 569 6.94 0.85 -7.06
CA CYS A 569 6.85 2.04 -6.23
C CYS A 569 5.47 2.71 -6.29
N PRO A 570 4.42 2.13 -5.67
CA PRO A 570 3.08 2.69 -5.73
C PRO A 570 2.91 4.06 -5.04
N HIS A 571 3.87 4.49 -4.22
CA HIS A 571 3.84 5.79 -3.52
C HIS A 571 5.18 6.53 -3.66
N ASP A 572 5.67 6.64 -4.89
CA ASP A 572 7.04 7.04 -5.21
C ASP A 572 7.36 8.48 -4.78
N TYR A 573 8.00 8.61 -3.61
CA TYR A 573 8.56 9.86 -3.09
C TYR A 573 10.01 10.04 -3.56
N ILE A 574 10.30 11.22 -4.12
CA ILE A 574 11.58 11.53 -4.76
C ILE A 574 12.08 12.86 -4.22
N GLU A 575 13.11 12.81 -3.38
CA GLU A 575 13.90 13.98 -2.98
C GLU A 575 14.76 14.43 -4.17
N LEU A 576 14.72 15.71 -4.53
CA LEU A 576 15.62 16.26 -5.54
C LEU A 576 16.98 16.57 -4.90
N ASN A 577 18.06 16.24 -5.62
CA ASN A 577 19.44 16.48 -5.18
C ASN A 577 19.72 17.97 -4.88
N GLU A 578 19.00 18.86 -5.56
CA GLU A 578 19.07 20.30 -5.40
C GLU A 578 17.73 20.95 -5.77
N PRO A 579 17.48 22.20 -5.38
CA PRO A 579 16.22 22.87 -5.71
C PRO A 579 16.04 23.10 -7.22
N LEU A 580 14.84 22.83 -7.71
CA LEU A 580 14.41 23.06 -9.08
C LEU A 580 13.52 24.31 -9.15
N ARG A 581 13.88 25.27 -10.00
CA ARG A 581 12.97 26.37 -10.37
C ARG A 581 12.04 25.90 -11.49
N ALA A 582 10.74 25.85 -11.22
CA ALA A 582 9.74 25.41 -12.19
C ALA A 582 8.36 26.01 -11.88
N ARG A 583 7.57 26.23 -12.94
CA ARG A 583 6.13 26.52 -12.83
C ARG A 583 5.30 25.31 -13.23
N TYR A 584 5.74 24.57 -14.25
CA TYR A 584 5.05 23.41 -14.77
C TYR A 584 5.85 22.15 -14.49
N LEU A 585 5.16 21.08 -14.10
CA LEU A 585 5.72 19.72 -14.05
C LEU A 585 4.85 18.78 -14.86
N LYS A 586 5.45 17.83 -15.57
CA LYS A 586 4.76 16.85 -16.40
C LYS A 586 5.31 15.45 -16.17
N TYR A 587 4.44 14.56 -15.69
CA TYR A 587 4.64 13.12 -15.64
C TYR A 587 4.32 12.50 -17.01
N GLU A 588 5.18 11.62 -17.51
CA GLU A 588 4.97 10.81 -18.71
C GLU A 588 5.14 9.32 -18.39
N ASN A 589 4.10 8.53 -18.62
CA ASN A 589 4.11 7.08 -18.43
C ASN A 589 4.96 6.38 -19.49
N VAL A 590 5.81 5.45 -19.06
CA VAL A 590 6.53 4.51 -19.93
C VAL A 590 6.00 3.09 -19.72
N HIS A 591 5.73 2.69 -18.47
CA HIS A 591 5.18 1.38 -18.14
C HIS A 591 4.41 1.41 -16.82
N MET A 592 3.22 0.79 -16.83
CA MET A 592 2.44 0.46 -15.64
C MET A 592 2.48 -1.05 -15.39
N PRO A 593 2.55 -1.50 -14.12
CA PRO A 593 2.62 -2.93 -13.78
C PRO A 593 1.36 -3.70 -14.20
N THR A 594 0.19 -3.05 -14.16
CA THR A 594 -1.10 -3.63 -14.56
C THR A 594 -2.12 -2.49 -14.74
N GLY A 595 -3.22 -2.76 -15.43
CA GLY A 595 -4.32 -1.82 -15.57
C GLY A 595 -3.96 -0.53 -16.32
N ASN A 596 -4.64 0.56 -15.97
CA ASN A 596 -4.44 1.88 -16.55
C ASN A 596 -3.49 2.74 -15.71
N VAL A 597 -2.94 3.81 -16.29
CA VAL A 597 -2.31 4.86 -15.47
C VAL A 597 -3.38 5.47 -14.57
N ALA A 598 -3.17 5.42 -13.27
CA ALA A 598 -4.01 6.09 -12.30
C ALA A 598 -3.19 6.58 -11.11
N LEU A 599 -3.53 7.79 -10.66
CA LEU A 599 -2.81 8.49 -9.59
C LEU A 599 -3.84 9.15 -8.67
N SER A 600 -3.74 8.88 -7.38
CA SER A 600 -4.48 9.57 -6.30
C SER A 600 -3.76 10.81 -5.79
N GLY A 601 -2.62 11.17 -6.38
CA GLY A 601 -1.94 12.41 -6.08
C GLY A 601 -0.67 12.57 -6.89
N PHE A 602 -0.50 13.74 -7.50
CA PHE A 602 0.77 14.21 -8.05
C PHE A 602 1.21 15.40 -7.19
N ARG A 603 1.88 15.06 -6.09
CA ARG A 603 2.18 16.00 -5.01
C ARG A 603 3.55 16.61 -5.22
N VAL A 604 3.62 17.94 -5.19
CA VAL A 604 4.86 18.71 -5.43
C VAL A 604 5.18 19.49 -4.17
N PHE A 605 6.40 19.35 -3.65
CA PHE A 605 6.82 19.97 -2.40
C PHE A 605 7.96 20.94 -2.60
N GLY A 606 7.95 22.02 -1.82
CA GLY A 606 8.97 23.05 -1.87
C GLY A 606 8.48 24.36 -1.27
N ASN A 607 8.92 25.49 -1.81
CA ASN A 607 8.48 26.80 -1.35
C ASN A 607 8.23 27.76 -2.52
N GLY A 608 7.28 28.68 -2.34
CA GLY A 608 7.14 29.86 -3.20
C GLY A 608 8.07 31.00 -2.81
N ASP A 609 7.91 32.14 -3.49
CA ASP A 609 8.69 33.36 -3.27
C ASP A 609 7.90 34.43 -2.48
N GLY A 610 6.76 34.06 -1.86
CA GLY A 610 5.88 34.98 -1.13
C GLY A 610 6.06 34.95 0.38
N ASP A 611 5.21 35.70 1.09
CA ASP A 611 5.21 35.73 2.56
C ASP A 611 4.55 34.48 3.17
N VAL A 612 5.00 34.13 4.37
CA VAL A 612 4.30 33.16 5.23
C VAL A 612 2.98 33.76 5.75
N PRO A 613 1.97 32.94 6.08
CA PRO A 613 0.69 33.45 6.57
C PRO A 613 0.84 34.18 7.91
N GLN A 614 -0.11 35.05 8.22
CA GLN A 614 -0.18 35.68 9.55
C GLN A 614 -0.75 34.71 10.60
N ALA A 615 -0.49 34.99 11.88
CA ALA A 615 -1.05 34.21 12.97
C ALA A 615 -2.59 34.21 12.90
N VAL A 616 -3.18 33.02 13.07
CA VAL A 616 -4.64 32.83 12.99
C VAL A 616 -5.35 33.63 14.09
N LYS A 617 -6.51 34.18 13.76
CA LYS A 617 -7.34 34.97 14.68
C LYS A 617 -8.68 34.28 14.95
N GLY A 618 -9.26 34.58 16.10
CA GLY A 618 -10.61 34.14 16.44
C GLY A 618 -10.78 32.63 16.64
N LEU A 619 -9.70 31.89 16.98
CA LEU A 619 -9.81 30.47 17.33
C LEU A 619 -10.80 30.30 18.48
N THR A 620 -11.86 29.54 18.22
CA THR A 620 -12.92 29.22 19.17
C THR A 620 -13.08 27.71 19.23
N VAL A 621 -13.18 27.17 20.44
CA VAL A 621 -13.48 25.76 20.68
C VAL A 621 -14.77 25.71 21.49
N LYS A 622 -15.82 25.12 20.93
CA LYS A 622 -17.12 24.97 21.60
C LYS A 622 -17.36 23.50 21.89
N ARG A 623 -16.99 23.07 23.09
CA ARG A 623 -17.27 21.73 23.58
C ARG A 623 -18.78 21.53 23.76
N ASP A 624 -19.30 20.40 23.29
CA ASP A 624 -20.72 20.10 23.41
C ASP A 624 -21.10 19.84 24.88
N ARG A 625 -22.28 20.34 25.29
CA ARG A 625 -22.74 20.27 26.69
C ARG A 625 -23.38 18.93 27.05
N LYS A 626 -23.91 18.20 26.08
CA LYS A 626 -24.56 16.90 26.25
C LYS A 626 -23.54 15.77 26.13
N ASP A 627 -22.62 15.89 25.18
CA ASP A 627 -21.55 14.94 24.96
C ASP A 627 -20.20 15.66 24.87
N ARG A 628 -19.49 15.70 26.00
CA ARG A 628 -18.19 16.36 26.13
C ARG A 628 -17.08 15.71 25.28
N ARG A 629 -17.33 14.57 24.64
CA ARG A 629 -16.39 13.97 23.67
C ARG A 629 -16.36 14.73 22.34
N ASN A 630 -17.33 15.62 22.12
CA ASN A 630 -17.49 16.42 20.91
C ASN A 630 -17.14 17.91 21.13
N ALA A 631 -16.57 18.55 20.12
CA ALA A 631 -16.33 19.98 20.08
C ALA A 631 -16.33 20.51 18.65
N LEU A 632 -17.01 21.64 18.42
CA LEU A 632 -16.87 22.40 17.18
C LEU A 632 -15.71 23.38 17.33
N ILE A 633 -14.71 23.25 16.48
CA ILE A 633 -13.53 24.14 16.41
C ILE A 633 -13.71 25.05 15.20
N SER A 634 -13.54 26.37 15.35
CA SER A 634 -13.62 27.32 14.24
C SER A 634 -12.70 28.52 14.41
N TRP A 635 -12.34 29.18 13.31
CA TRP A 635 -11.43 30.32 13.29
C TRP A 635 -11.73 31.28 12.14
N GLN A 636 -11.13 32.48 12.16
CA GLN A 636 -11.23 33.41 11.05
C GLN A 636 -10.28 32.99 9.91
N PRO A 637 -10.72 33.02 8.64
CA PRO A 637 -9.87 32.69 7.52
C PRO A 637 -8.66 33.62 7.43
N GLU A 638 -7.49 33.04 7.18
CA GLU A 638 -6.27 33.73 6.76
C GLU A 638 -6.23 33.71 5.22
N ALA A 639 -6.05 34.88 4.59
CA ALA A 639 -6.32 35.06 3.16
C ALA A 639 -5.35 34.31 2.23
N SER A 640 -4.11 34.10 2.67
CA SER A 640 -3.07 33.40 1.90
C SER A 640 -3.02 31.89 2.16
N ALA A 641 -3.75 31.41 3.18
CA ALA A 641 -3.68 30.04 3.64
C ALA A 641 -4.51 29.10 2.76
N TYR A 642 -3.92 27.95 2.40
CA TYR A 642 -4.67 26.86 1.80
C TYR A 642 -5.23 25.88 2.86
N GLY A 643 -4.68 25.91 4.07
CA GLY A 643 -5.01 24.95 5.12
C GLY A 643 -4.45 25.34 6.47
N TYR A 644 -4.70 24.50 7.46
CA TYR A 644 -4.38 24.76 8.85
C TYR A 644 -3.98 23.46 9.56
N ASN A 645 -3.08 23.56 10.53
CA ASN A 645 -2.86 22.50 11.53
C ASN A 645 -3.46 22.95 12.86
N ILE A 646 -4.45 22.22 13.35
CA ILE A 646 -5.02 22.39 14.69
C ILE A 646 -4.24 21.47 15.64
N TYR A 647 -3.48 22.06 16.54
CA TYR A 647 -2.78 21.32 17.60
C TYR A 647 -3.66 21.25 18.84
N TYR A 648 -3.65 20.10 19.51
CA TYR A 648 -4.33 19.94 20.78
C TYR A 648 -3.59 19.02 21.74
N GLY A 649 -3.87 19.17 23.03
CA GLY A 649 -3.13 18.50 24.09
C GLY A 649 -3.77 18.67 25.45
N THR A 650 -3.22 17.97 26.44
CA THR A 650 -3.77 17.96 27.82
C THR A 650 -3.21 19.08 28.71
N ALA A 651 -2.26 19.87 28.18
CA ALA A 651 -1.69 21.07 28.78
C ALA A 651 -1.04 21.96 27.69
N GLU A 652 -0.83 23.25 27.94
CA GLU A 652 -0.23 24.19 26.98
C GLU A 652 1.16 23.75 26.44
N GLY A 653 1.93 23.02 27.25
CA GLY A 653 3.25 22.48 26.86
C GLY A 653 3.22 21.03 26.33
N LYS A 654 2.03 20.43 26.15
CA LYS A 654 1.84 19.02 25.78
C LYS A 654 0.91 18.85 24.57
N MET A 655 1.13 19.69 23.57
CA MET A 655 0.31 19.82 22.36
C MET A 655 0.78 18.87 21.27
N TYR A 656 0.74 17.56 21.55
CA TYR A 656 1.39 16.56 20.70
C TYR A 656 0.53 16.09 19.53
N ASN A 657 -0.80 16.18 19.62
CA ASN A 657 -1.69 15.78 18.53
C ASN A 657 -1.99 16.94 17.59
N ALA A 658 -2.12 16.64 16.30
CA ALA A 658 -2.45 17.62 15.27
C ALA A 658 -3.51 17.09 14.29
N ILE A 659 -4.33 18.02 13.79
CA ILE A 659 -5.35 17.76 12.77
C ILE A 659 -5.10 18.72 11.62
N THR A 660 -4.70 18.18 10.47
CA THR A 660 -4.54 18.97 9.24
C THR A 660 -5.89 19.10 8.52
N VAL A 661 -6.29 20.34 8.22
CA VAL A 661 -7.55 20.67 7.55
C VAL A 661 -7.25 21.58 6.37
N LEU A 662 -7.75 21.21 5.18
CA LEU A 662 -7.51 21.94 3.93
C LEU A 662 -8.81 22.58 3.44
N GLY A 663 -8.75 23.84 3.02
CA GLY A 663 -9.89 24.59 2.47
C GLY A 663 -11.06 24.85 3.43
N GLN A 664 -10.93 24.51 4.71
CA GLN A 664 -11.97 24.67 5.73
C GLN A 664 -11.56 25.72 6.79
N THR A 665 -12.56 26.27 7.48
CA THR A 665 -12.37 27.22 8.61
C THR A 665 -13.04 26.73 9.90
N GLU A 666 -13.53 25.49 9.88
CA GLU A 666 -14.10 24.80 11.02
C GLU A 666 -13.83 23.29 10.94
N TYR A 667 -13.96 22.60 12.07
CA TYR A 667 -13.79 21.17 12.20
C TYR A 667 -14.68 20.63 13.33
N ASP A 668 -15.55 19.66 13.02
CA ASP A 668 -16.35 18.90 14.00
C ASP A 668 -15.47 17.79 14.60
N PHE A 669 -14.92 18.03 15.79
CA PHE A 669 -14.04 17.08 16.45
C PHE A 669 -14.80 16.22 17.47
N ARG A 670 -14.72 14.90 17.35
CA ARG A 670 -15.44 13.95 18.20
C ARG A 670 -14.55 12.93 18.92
N GLY A 671 -13.25 13.19 18.93
CA GLY A 671 -12.24 12.30 19.52
C GLY A 671 -11.77 12.69 20.93
N LEU A 672 -12.47 13.59 21.65
CA LEU A 672 -12.03 14.04 22.98
C LEU A 672 -12.43 13.05 24.08
N ASP A 673 -11.64 12.93 25.14
CA ASP A 673 -12.05 12.22 26.34
C ASP A 673 -12.98 13.08 27.19
N ALA A 674 -14.07 12.51 27.69
CA ALA A 674 -15.18 13.23 28.33
C ALA A 674 -14.73 14.11 29.52
N ASP A 675 -13.85 13.55 30.37
CA ASP A 675 -13.38 14.14 31.63
C ASP A 675 -11.99 14.79 31.55
N THR A 676 -11.44 14.93 30.34
CA THR A 676 -10.16 15.61 30.12
C THR A 676 -10.38 17.03 29.62
N ASP A 677 -9.76 18.01 30.27
CA ASP A 677 -9.62 19.35 29.71
C ASP A 677 -8.52 19.38 28.65
N TYR A 678 -8.79 20.05 27.54
CA TYR A 678 -7.85 20.15 26.43
C TYR A 678 -7.52 21.61 26.10
N TYR A 679 -6.32 21.78 25.60
CA TYR A 679 -5.78 23.04 25.11
C TYR A 679 -5.65 22.94 23.60
N PHE A 680 -5.87 24.05 22.91
CA PHE A 680 -5.88 24.15 21.46
C PHE A 680 -5.06 25.34 21.00
N THR A 681 -4.29 25.16 19.94
CA THR A 681 -3.72 26.25 19.14
C THR A 681 -3.76 25.86 17.67
N ILE A 682 -3.58 26.82 16.78
CA ILE A 682 -3.69 26.61 15.33
C ILE A 682 -2.65 27.47 14.62
N GLU A 683 -2.10 26.93 13.53
CA GLU A 683 -1.29 27.65 12.56
C GLU A 683 -1.94 27.57 11.17
N ALA A 684 -1.71 28.58 10.35
CA ALA A 684 -2.11 28.63 8.96
C ALA A 684 -0.96 28.17 8.06
N LEU A 685 -1.28 27.50 6.96
CA LEU A 685 -0.34 26.91 6.01
C LEU A 685 -0.53 27.54 4.63
N ASN A 686 0.55 27.96 4.00
CA ASN A 686 0.57 28.31 2.57
C ASN A 686 1.80 27.71 1.87
N GLU A 687 2.00 28.06 0.60
CA GLU A 687 3.10 27.56 -0.22
C GLU A 687 4.49 28.07 0.22
N ASN A 688 4.55 29.08 1.10
CA ASN A 688 5.79 29.70 1.55
C ASN A 688 6.17 29.26 2.96
N GLY A 689 5.22 28.80 3.76
CA GLY A 689 5.48 28.26 5.10
C GLY A 689 4.24 28.17 5.98
N ARG A 690 4.50 28.16 7.29
CA ARG A 690 3.49 28.16 8.35
C ARG A 690 3.52 29.47 9.13
N SER A 691 2.36 29.94 9.59
CA SER A 691 2.30 31.09 10.48
C SER A 691 2.78 30.74 11.90
N PRO A 692 3.07 31.74 12.74
CA PRO A 692 3.19 31.50 14.18
C PRO A 692 1.89 30.90 14.73
N LEU A 693 2.02 30.01 15.71
CA LEU A 693 0.88 29.49 16.47
C LEU A 693 0.10 30.64 17.11
N CYS A 694 -1.23 30.58 17.04
CA CYS A 694 -2.08 31.55 17.73
C CYS A 694 -2.01 31.36 19.25
N LYS A 695 -2.64 32.29 20.00
CA LYS A 695 -2.78 32.16 21.45
C LYS A 695 -3.54 30.87 21.80
N THR A 696 -3.01 30.11 22.75
CA THR A 696 -3.67 28.89 23.24
C THR A 696 -5.03 29.17 23.87
N THR A 697 -6.01 28.36 23.51
CA THR A 697 -7.39 28.39 24.02
C THR A 697 -7.70 27.09 24.75
N LYS A 698 -8.33 27.17 25.92
CA LYS A 698 -8.88 26.01 26.64
C LYS A 698 -10.34 25.78 26.23
N ASN A 699 -10.75 24.53 26.05
CA ASN A 699 -12.10 24.15 25.62
C ASN A 699 -13.20 24.26 26.68
#